data_AF-A0A8J7PVL5-F1
#
_entry.id   AF-A0A8J7PVL5-F1
#
_cell.length_a   1.000
_cell.length_b   1.000
_cell.length_c   1.000
_cell.angle_alpha   90.00
_cell.angle_beta   90.00
_cell.angle_gamma   90.00
#
_symmetry.space_group_name_H-M   'P 1'
#
loop_
_entity.id
_entity.type
_entity.pdbx_description
1 polymer ?
#
loop_
_entity_poly.entity_id
_entity_poly.type
_entity_poly.pdbx_seq_one_letter_code
_entity_poly.pdbx_strand_id
1 'polypeptide(L)'
;MALSRWLTFGLVTAVLASTTWVAAQPPRKEEEEEPKQKVARPAVPVPVAEPGKKDAPPPAGIDPDVGTMAEEAKKAKNAAARDLFRGLSLPYDRLDSTFAGAPPLRIELWRTRDLPEEEIDVRVLTPNLKESYPKKLATGSGFTLVPFELIVVEQVDAFLARDLGISKDRQLEYAARALAAGLRWHGEMVDKGKRVGKKWDEVKALLRVRLIGLQRERFRLFVEAKEYDKADELGLSLLSRYPDETEIKKDVYHLQLFRSNLASTKATDAELLKLRESLLAYEALVGKKDEALTTSVRNRIRSRAKALLDEAKADDARKMTAAALAKVRQAEVLDPDLPGITEARLHMRGKVLYVGVSKLPDLMSPATATTDAEKWATELMFEGLLQAVPDSDVIRYRPQLAEGLPAVTPLGRSFTLPRTVRWAREGGGEVVDARDVRETLNLLLRRPGYRERWCSDGLEVFEEIDHIDDPFRLRLAYRQGVLEPLGRATFKVIPARYLMGQNKAADDAEFAKNPFGTGPFRYEGRETEGIDRECAVFRANPEYGKRAGRFGLPWIREIRFFVPTQTSLAKDVAGGQLHLYPDAPSEMVPRFREDAGLKDVMRVEVADTNRRVHILAVNHRQTPLQNDHLRQGLSAAINREAILKELYRTAPDEKAHVALTGPFPLKSWATPQSARDTSLYKPGAGALIAEGLGGQRIKLRLTFLSDDPRNAKIAQKIKAQVEEASADKAGKPAVEIDPVGLPAQAFREKVYTEHDYDLALTTFDYRDDLYSLAGLLDPEAAGRDGRNFLGYLATGTNPAEADRRLRRRIEEARQYRDFTKQVKELTHDVHHLFNQRVPFIPLWQLDRYMVVHKDLHLYFDNPASEVKAEQLDPAVIFTGVEMWKLE
;
A
#
# COMPACT_ATOMS: atom_id res chain seq x y z
N MET A 1 57.13 26.00 22.18
CA MET A 1 57.86 26.25 20.91
C MET A 1 56.81 26.24 19.81
N ALA A 2 56.50 27.28 19.05
CA ALA A 2 56.83 28.71 18.97
C ALA A 2 55.58 29.35 18.31
N LEU A 3 54.97 30.38 18.91
CA LEU A 3 54.93 31.78 18.40
C LEU A 3 54.19 31.93 17.04
N SER A 4 53.33 32.90 16.78
CA SER A 4 52.87 34.08 17.51
C SER A 4 51.77 34.76 16.67
N ARG A 5 50.88 35.45 17.38
CA ARG A 5 50.01 36.56 16.94
C ARG A 5 50.72 37.55 15.98
N TRP A 6 49.95 38.28 15.17
CA TRP A 6 49.76 39.75 15.20
C TRP A 6 48.99 40.19 13.92
N LEU A 7 47.79 40.80 14.06
CA LEU A 7 47.52 42.26 13.99
C LEU A 7 47.44 42.74 12.50
N THR A 8 46.50 43.55 12.00
CA THR A 8 45.59 44.52 12.64
C THR A 8 44.68 45.24 11.61
N PHE A 9 43.67 45.96 12.15
CA PHE A 9 43.04 47.21 11.69
C PHE A 9 42.20 47.12 10.39
N GLY A 10 40.89 47.37 10.42
CA GLY A 10 40.19 48.60 10.85
C GLY A 10 39.79 49.37 9.57
N LEU A 11 38.67 50.08 9.39
CA LEU A 11 37.59 50.58 10.23
C LEU A 11 36.53 51.11 9.20
N VAL A 12 35.25 50.78 9.39
CA VAL A 12 34.13 51.75 9.52
C VAL A 12 33.92 52.82 8.42
N THR A 13 32.80 52.74 7.69
CA THR A 13 31.68 53.74 7.49
C THR A 13 31.63 54.20 6.02
N ALA A 14 30.52 54.57 5.39
CA ALA A 14 29.10 54.69 5.73
C ALA A 14 28.27 54.68 4.42
N VAL A 15 27.01 54.26 4.55
CA VAL A 15 25.77 54.75 3.91
C VAL A 15 25.90 55.67 2.68
N LEU A 16 25.27 55.27 1.57
CA LEU A 16 24.29 56.10 0.85
C LEU A 16 23.50 55.29 -0.18
N ALA A 17 22.20 55.54 -0.19
CA ALA A 17 21.19 54.95 -1.04
C ALA A 17 21.33 55.35 -2.52
N SER A 18 20.98 54.46 -3.43
CA SER A 18 20.11 54.81 -4.56
C SER A 18 19.73 53.56 -5.36
N THR A 19 18.51 53.64 -5.84
CA THR A 19 17.71 52.65 -6.55
C THR A 19 18.21 52.36 -7.97
N THR A 20 17.68 51.25 -8.49
CA THR A 20 17.32 50.96 -9.89
C THR A 20 18.35 50.36 -10.86
N TRP A 21 17.97 49.14 -11.29
CA TRP A 21 17.98 48.56 -12.62
C TRP A 21 19.12 47.61 -13.03
N VAL A 22 18.64 46.38 -13.26
CA VAL A 22 19.32 45.19 -13.74
C VAL A 22 19.48 45.27 -15.25
N ALA A 23 20.69 45.01 -15.74
CA ALA A 23 20.92 44.58 -17.12
C ALA A 23 21.99 43.47 -17.13
N ALA A 24 21.69 42.40 -17.85
CA ALA A 24 22.40 41.14 -17.89
C ALA A 24 23.68 41.17 -18.73
N GLN A 25 24.66 40.33 -18.36
CA GLN A 25 25.63 39.72 -19.28
C GLN A 25 25.97 38.28 -18.85
N PRO A 26 26.30 37.38 -19.80
CA PRO A 26 26.34 35.92 -19.61
C PRO A 26 27.72 35.40 -19.16
N PRO A 27 27.82 34.21 -18.54
CA PRO A 27 29.09 33.67 -18.11
C PRO A 27 29.80 32.83 -19.18
N ARG A 28 31.12 32.76 -18.97
CA ARG A 28 32.20 32.14 -19.74
C ARG A 28 32.08 30.61 -19.91
N LYS A 29 32.70 30.14 -20.99
CA LYS A 29 33.10 28.74 -21.25
C LYS A 29 34.22 28.31 -20.30
N GLU A 30 34.11 27.10 -19.77
CA GLU A 30 35.21 26.32 -19.20
C GLU A 30 35.33 24.97 -19.94
N GLU A 31 36.57 24.49 -19.99
CA GLU A 31 37.13 23.42 -20.83
C GLU A 31 36.76 21.99 -20.39
N GLU A 32 36.84 21.07 -21.36
CA GLU A 32 36.61 19.62 -21.24
C GLU A 32 37.80 18.89 -20.60
N GLU A 33 37.52 18.00 -19.64
CA GLU A 33 38.29 16.76 -19.40
C GLU A 33 37.31 15.60 -19.09
N GLU A 34 37.56 14.45 -19.73
CA GLU A 34 36.69 13.27 -19.85
C GLU A 34 36.43 12.49 -18.54
N PRO A 35 35.24 11.86 -18.35
CA PRO A 35 35.05 10.80 -17.37
C PRO A 35 34.95 9.39 -17.99
N LYS A 36 35.63 8.47 -17.29
CA LYS A 36 35.65 7.02 -17.48
C LYS A 36 34.26 6.35 -17.42
N GLN A 37 34.15 5.27 -18.20
CA GLN A 37 33.01 4.38 -18.42
C GLN A 37 32.20 4.01 -17.18
N LYS A 38 30.88 4.26 -17.24
CA LYS A 38 29.84 3.58 -16.44
C LYS A 38 28.96 2.73 -17.35
N VAL A 39 28.79 1.47 -16.97
CA VAL A 39 27.90 0.48 -17.59
C VAL A 39 26.45 0.98 -17.54
N ALA A 40 25.85 1.17 -18.71
CA ALA A 40 24.47 1.63 -18.87
C ALA A 40 23.48 0.50 -18.56
N ARG A 41 22.56 0.76 -17.62
CA ARG A 41 21.26 0.07 -17.53
C ARG A 41 20.36 0.67 -18.62
N PRO A 42 19.57 -0.11 -19.39
CA PRO A 42 18.59 0.48 -20.29
C PRO A 42 17.43 1.04 -19.47
N ALA A 43 17.38 2.38 -19.34
CA ALA A 43 16.23 3.12 -18.84
C ALA A 43 15.26 3.33 -20.00
N VAL A 44 14.01 2.87 -19.84
CA VAL A 44 12.89 3.25 -20.72
C VAL A 44 12.46 4.67 -20.31
N PRO A 45 12.54 5.69 -21.19
CA PRO A 45 12.04 7.02 -20.86
C PRO A 45 10.51 7.02 -20.92
N VAL A 46 9.87 7.48 -19.84
CA VAL A 46 8.46 7.85 -19.84
C VAL A 46 8.36 9.28 -20.38
N PRO A 47 7.59 9.56 -21.44
CA PRO A 47 7.40 10.94 -21.91
C PRO A 47 6.46 11.69 -20.95
N VAL A 48 6.97 12.76 -20.36
CA VAL A 48 6.16 13.82 -19.72
C VAL A 48 5.68 14.75 -20.83
N ALA A 49 4.36 14.91 -21.00
CA ALA A 49 3.79 15.83 -21.98
C ALA A 49 3.44 17.17 -21.31
N GLU A 50 4.08 18.26 -21.77
CA GLU A 50 3.62 19.63 -21.52
C GLU A 50 2.54 20.04 -22.55
N PRO A 51 1.56 20.89 -22.18
CA PRO A 51 0.47 21.25 -23.06
C PRO A 51 0.89 22.37 -24.02
N GLY A 52 1.00 22.04 -25.31
CA GLY A 52 0.85 23.00 -26.39
C GLY A 52 2.04 23.11 -27.35
N LYS A 53 2.09 22.24 -28.36
CA LYS A 53 2.33 22.54 -29.80
C LYS A 53 2.51 21.25 -30.63
N LYS A 54 1.69 21.16 -31.68
CA LYS A 54 1.81 20.48 -33.00
C LYS A 54 2.52 19.15 -33.26
N ASP A 55 3.13 18.47 -32.30
CA ASP A 55 3.62 17.09 -32.50
C ASP A 55 2.85 16.14 -31.60
N ALA A 56 1.59 15.87 -31.97
CA ALA A 56 0.86 14.75 -31.38
C ALA A 56 1.52 13.45 -31.87
N PRO A 57 1.88 12.50 -30.98
CA PRO A 57 2.26 11.18 -31.41
C PRO A 57 1.13 10.59 -32.27
N PRO A 58 1.45 9.81 -33.32
CA PRO A 58 0.42 9.21 -34.16
C PRO A 58 -0.58 8.44 -33.28
N PRO A 59 -1.89 8.49 -33.59
CA PRO A 59 -2.91 7.78 -32.83
C PRO A 59 -2.50 6.32 -32.56
N ALA A 60 -2.67 5.86 -31.33
CA ALA A 60 -2.35 4.49 -30.93
C ALA A 60 -2.94 3.48 -31.94
N GLY A 61 -2.08 2.67 -32.55
CA GLY A 61 -2.46 1.63 -33.51
C GLY A 61 -2.22 1.94 -35.00
N ILE A 62 -1.71 3.13 -35.36
CA ILE A 62 -1.24 3.44 -36.74
C ILE A 62 0.24 3.10 -36.87
N ASP A 63 0.58 2.29 -37.88
CA ASP A 63 1.96 1.88 -38.18
C ASP A 63 2.75 3.04 -38.83
N PRO A 64 3.77 3.62 -38.15
CA PRO A 64 4.54 4.73 -38.70
C PRO A 64 5.38 4.33 -39.91
N ASP A 65 5.68 3.04 -40.08
CA ASP A 65 6.48 2.51 -41.19
C ASP A 65 5.65 2.29 -42.47
N VAL A 66 4.33 2.50 -42.39
CA VAL A 66 3.39 2.32 -43.50
C VAL A 66 2.94 3.69 -44.04
N GLY A 67 3.29 3.91 -45.31
CA GLY A 67 2.89 5.09 -46.06
C GLY A 67 1.45 5.03 -46.57
N THR A 68 1.09 5.98 -47.43
CA THR A 68 -0.18 5.94 -48.16
C THR A 68 -0.21 4.77 -49.15
N MET A 69 -1.40 4.35 -49.60
CA MET A 69 -1.55 3.29 -50.62
C MET A 69 -0.70 3.57 -51.88
N ALA A 70 -0.61 4.84 -52.32
CA ALA A 70 0.20 5.23 -53.47
C ALA A 70 1.72 5.13 -53.22
N GLU A 71 2.18 5.41 -52.00
CA GLU A 71 3.58 5.23 -51.60
C GLU A 71 3.93 3.75 -51.50
N GLU A 72 3.03 2.95 -50.97
CA GLU A 72 3.21 1.51 -50.85
C GLU A 72 3.21 0.80 -52.21
N ALA A 73 2.43 1.29 -53.17
CA ALA A 73 2.51 0.86 -54.57
C ALA A 73 3.89 1.12 -55.21
N LYS A 74 4.62 2.17 -54.78
CA LYS A 74 5.98 2.44 -55.29
C LYS A 74 7.03 1.55 -54.63
N LYS A 75 6.82 1.19 -53.35
CA LYS A 75 7.72 0.31 -52.58
C LYS A 75 7.56 -1.17 -52.92
N ALA A 76 6.37 -1.60 -53.37
CA ALA A 76 6.08 -3.00 -53.66
C ALA A 76 6.90 -3.53 -54.85
N LYS A 77 7.67 -4.60 -54.63
CA LYS A 77 8.51 -5.23 -55.66
C LYS A 77 7.71 -6.19 -56.55
N ASN A 78 6.72 -6.88 -56.00
CA ASN A 78 5.86 -7.81 -56.72
C ASN A 78 4.77 -7.10 -57.53
N ALA A 79 4.47 -7.57 -58.74
CA ALA A 79 3.47 -6.96 -59.63
C ALA A 79 2.04 -7.01 -59.05
N ALA A 80 1.60 -8.15 -58.53
CA ALA A 80 0.27 -8.30 -57.94
C ALA A 80 0.09 -7.43 -56.68
N ALA A 81 1.14 -7.28 -55.86
CA ALA A 81 1.12 -6.36 -54.72
C ALA A 81 1.02 -4.89 -55.17
N ARG A 82 1.78 -4.49 -56.22
CA ARG A 82 1.65 -3.16 -56.81
C ARG A 82 0.24 -2.89 -57.32
N ASP A 83 -0.38 -3.88 -57.94
CA ASP A 83 -1.75 -3.78 -58.47
C ASP A 83 -2.78 -3.65 -57.33
N LEU A 84 -2.61 -4.38 -56.22
CA LEU A 84 -3.43 -4.21 -55.02
C LEU A 84 -3.37 -2.77 -54.50
N PHE A 85 -2.16 -2.25 -54.25
CA PHE A 85 -2.00 -0.90 -53.72
C PHE A 85 -2.46 0.20 -54.68
N ARG A 86 -2.25 0.02 -56.00
CA ARG A 86 -2.78 0.94 -57.03
C ARG A 86 -4.29 0.93 -57.07
N GLY A 87 -4.90 -0.25 -57.01
CA GLY A 87 -6.36 -0.40 -56.96
C GLY A 87 -7.00 0.29 -55.75
N LEU A 88 -6.30 0.31 -54.62
CA LEU A 88 -6.72 0.97 -53.38
C LEU A 88 -6.26 2.44 -53.27
N SER A 89 -5.52 2.96 -54.26
CA SER A 89 -5.02 4.34 -54.19
C SER A 89 -6.09 5.41 -54.46
N LEU A 90 -7.20 5.01 -55.07
CA LEU A 90 -8.34 5.87 -55.37
C LEU A 90 -9.51 5.48 -54.46
N PRO A 91 -9.74 6.18 -53.33
CA PRO A 91 -10.76 5.79 -52.37
C PRO A 91 -12.17 6.12 -52.89
N TYR A 92 -13.08 5.16 -52.75
CA TYR A 92 -14.50 5.30 -53.09
C TYR A 92 -15.33 4.43 -52.15
N ASP A 93 -16.60 4.79 -51.98
CA ASP A 93 -17.57 3.92 -51.30
C ASP A 93 -18.42 3.18 -52.34
N ARG A 94 -19.00 2.05 -51.95
CA ARG A 94 -19.81 1.21 -52.83
C ARG A 94 -21.21 1.04 -52.25
N LEU A 95 -22.23 1.22 -53.08
CA LEU A 95 -23.61 0.84 -52.76
C LEU A 95 -23.91 -0.49 -53.44
N ASP A 96 -24.06 -1.53 -52.63
CA ASP A 96 -24.44 -2.87 -53.08
C ASP A 96 -25.95 -2.99 -53.09
N SER A 97 -26.50 -3.33 -54.25
CA SER A 97 -27.94 -3.51 -54.43
C SER A 97 -28.39 -4.85 -53.85
N THR A 98 -29.49 -4.86 -53.11
CA THR A 98 -30.20 -6.07 -52.67
C THR A 98 -31.09 -6.66 -53.77
N PHE A 99 -31.31 -5.93 -54.87
CA PHE A 99 -32.01 -6.41 -56.07
C PHE A 99 -31.12 -7.31 -56.93
N ALA A 100 -31.62 -8.49 -57.29
CA ALA A 100 -30.89 -9.49 -58.07
C ALA A 100 -30.45 -8.94 -59.45
N GLY A 101 -29.15 -9.08 -59.76
CA GLY A 101 -28.57 -8.72 -61.06
C GLY A 101 -28.22 -7.24 -61.26
N ALA A 102 -28.50 -6.36 -60.30
CA ALA A 102 -28.10 -4.96 -60.38
C ALA A 102 -26.61 -4.79 -60.02
N PRO A 103 -25.81 -4.11 -60.87
CA PRO A 103 -24.39 -3.91 -60.59
C PRO A 103 -24.19 -2.93 -59.42
N PRO A 104 -23.14 -3.13 -58.60
CA PRO A 104 -22.85 -2.24 -57.48
C PRO A 104 -22.45 -0.85 -58.00
N LEU A 105 -22.93 0.20 -57.33
CA LEU A 105 -22.64 1.58 -57.70
C LEU A 105 -21.43 2.08 -56.90
N ARG A 106 -20.38 2.53 -57.60
CA ARG A 106 -19.26 3.23 -56.96
C ARG A 106 -19.64 4.69 -56.79
N ILE A 107 -19.50 5.22 -55.58
CA ILE A 107 -19.91 6.58 -55.22
C ILE A 107 -18.77 7.32 -54.56
N GLU A 108 -18.85 8.65 -54.56
CA GLU A 108 -18.00 9.49 -53.73
C GLU A 108 -18.17 9.15 -52.23
N LEU A 109 -17.16 9.52 -51.43
CA LEU A 109 -17.09 9.18 -50.00
C LEU A 109 -18.31 9.69 -49.23
N TRP A 110 -18.99 8.76 -48.56
CA TRP A 110 -20.20 8.99 -47.81
C TRP A 110 -19.93 9.37 -46.35
N ARG A 111 -20.66 10.36 -45.83
CA ARG A 111 -20.31 11.02 -44.57
C ARG A 111 -20.72 10.25 -43.31
N THR A 112 -21.95 9.75 -43.28
CA THR A 112 -22.55 9.04 -42.14
C THR A 112 -22.62 7.55 -42.42
N ARG A 113 -22.59 6.68 -41.40
CA ARG A 113 -22.67 5.23 -41.67
C ARG A 113 -24.05 4.79 -42.16
N ASP A 114 -25.08 5.47 -41.68
CA ASP A 114 -26.49 5.21 -42.02
C ASP A 114 -26.89 5.95 -43.29
N LEU A 115 -27.71 5.28 -44.09
CA LEU A 115 -28.37 5.86 -45.26
C LEU A 115 -29.70 6.50 -44.81
N PRO A 116 -30.16 7.59 -45.46
CA PRO A 116 -31.46 8.19 -45.19
C PRO A 116 -32.62 7.21 -45.44
N GLU A 117 -33.76 7.37 -44.76
CA GLU A 117 -34.87 6.40 -44.84
C GLU A 117 -35.66 6.44 -46.16
N GLU A 118 -35.80 7.60 -46.79
CA GLU A 118 -36.68 7.79 -47.95
C GLU A 118 -35.92 7.93 -49.29
N GLU A 119 -35.02 8.90 -49.39
CA GLU A 119 -34.22 9.17 -50.60
C GLU A 119 -32.77 9.48 -50.27
N ILE A 120 -31.85 9.07 -51.15
CA ILE A 120 -30.43 9.41 -51.10
C ILE A 120 -29.97 10.09 -52.38
N ASP A 121 -29.31 11.23 -52.22
CA ASP A 121 -28.60 11.91 -53.29
C ASP A 121 -27.12 11.51 -53.27
N VAL A 122 -26.72 10.68 -54.23
CA VAL A 122 -25.33 10.22 -54.37
C VAL A 122 -24.68 10.80 -55.61
N ARG A 123 -23.34 10.94 -55.57
CA ARG A 123 -22.55 11.20 -56.78
C ARG A 123 -21.90 9.90 -57.22
N VAL A 124 -22.39 9.33 -58.30
CA VAL A 124 -21.90 8.05 -58.85
C VAL A 124 -20.63 8.32 -59.65
N LEU A 125 -19.57 7.58 -59.33
CA LEU A 125 -18.29 7.66 -60.00
C LEU A 125 -18.32 6.88 -61.32
N THR A 126 -17.67 7.42 -62.35
CA THR A 126 -17.42 6.71 -63.61
C THR A 126 -16.46 5.54 -63.40
N PRO A 127 -16.39 4.55 -64.32
CA PRO A 127 -15.55 3.35 -64.14
C PRO A 127 -14.07 3.64 -63.87
N ASN A 128 -13.55 4.79 -64.32
CA ASN A 128 -12.18 5.24 -64.13
C ASN A 128 -11.96 6.00 -62.80
N LEU A 129 -13.01 6.20 -61.99
CA LEU A 129 -13.01 6.91 -60.69
C LEU A 129 -12.59 8.38 -60.73
N LYS A 130 -12.60 9.03 -61.90
CA LYS A 130 -12.14 10.43 -62.06
C LYS A 130 -13.27 11.46 -62.10
N GLU A 131 -14.44 11.06 -62.60
CA GLU A 131 -15.58 11.95 -62.80
C GLU A 131 -16.78 11.39 -62.05
N SER A 132 -17.67 12.27 -61.60
CA SER A 132 -18.91 11.89 -60.90
C SER A 132 -20.12 12.63 -61.44
N TYR A 133 -21.27 11.98 -61.44
CA TYR A 133 -22.55 12.59 -61.79
C TYR A 133 -23.58 12.37 -60.66
N PRO A 134 -24.44 13.36 -60.38
CA PRO A 134 -25.47 13.23 -59.35
C PRO A 134 -26.53 12.21 -59.79
N LYS A 135 -26.98 11.38 -58.85
CA LYS A 135 -28.06 10.41 -59.03
C LYS A 135 -28.86 10.32 -57.73
N LYS A 136 -30.16 10.59 -57.83
CA LYS A 136 -31.11 10.40 -56.73
C LYS A 136 -31.63 8.96 -56.75
N LEU A 137 -31.61 8.29 -55.60
CA LEU A 137 -32.05 6.90 -55.43
C LEU A 137 -33.05 6.84 -54.27
N ALA A 138 -34.12 6.03 -54.40
CA ALA A 138 -35.01 5.74 -53.28
C ALA A 138 -34.33 4.72 -52.34
N THR A 139 -34.20 5.04 -51.06
CA THR A 139 -33.45 4.21 -50.09
C THR A 139 -34.26 3.09 -49.47
N GLY A 140 -35.59 3.15 -49.54
CA GLY A 140 -36.54 2.33 -48.78
C GLY A 140 -36.54 0.80 -48.91
N SER A 141 -35.45 0.11 -49.30
CA SER A 141 -35.13 -1.32 -49.02
C SER A 141 -33.99 -1.93 -49.86
N GLY A 142 -33.32 -1.14 -50.70
CA GLY A 142 -32.57 -1.66 -51.84
C GLY A 142 -31.05 -1.70 -51.78
N PHE A 143 -30.40 -0.98 -50.85
CA PHE A 143 -28.95 -0.74 -50.94
C PHE A 143 -28.24 -0.84 -49.59
N THR A 144 -27.07 -1.48 -49.59
CA THR A 144 -26.15 -1.56 -48.46
C THR A 144 -24.89 -0.76 -48.76
N LEU A 145 -24.53 0.18 -47.87
CA LEU A 145 -23.28 0.92 -47.97
C LEU A 145 -22.11 0.07 -47.51
N VAL A 146 -21.18 -0.18 -48.44
CA VAL A 146 -19.85 -0.74 -48.20
C VAL A 146 -18.84 0.39 -48.28
N PRO A 147 -18.34 0.89 -47.14
CA PRO A 147 -17.38 1.97 -47.14
C PRO A 147 -16.00 1.48 -47.62
N PHE A 148 -15.18 2.42 -48.12
CA PHE A 148 -13.84 2.16 -48.61
C PHE A 148 -13.00 1.26 -47.69
N GLU A 149 -13.10 1.47 -46.38
CA GLU A 149 -12.46 0.67 -45.34
C GLU A 149 -12.75 -0.83 -45.46
N LEU A 150 -14.00 -1.20 -45.74
CA LEU A 150 -14.38 -2.61 -45.93
C LEU A 150 -14.00 -3.10 -47.33
N ILE A 151 -13.97 -2.23 -48.33
CA ILE A 151 -13.44 -2.56 -49.67
C ILE A 151 -11.95 -2.91 -49.59
N VAL A 152 -11.18 -2.23 -48.73
CA VAL A 152 -9.78 -2.58 -48.44
C VAL A 152 -9.71 -4.01 -47.88
N VAL A 153 -10.57 -4.37 -46.93
CA VAL A 153 -10.64 -5.73 -46.37
C VAL A 153 -10.96 -6.76 -47.46
N GLU A 154 -12.00 -6.51 -48.28
CA GLU A 154 -12.40 -7.41 -49.37
C GLU A 154 -11.27 -7.62 -50.39
N GLN A 155 -10.60 -6.54 -50.82
CA GLN A 155 -9.50 -6.65 -51.79
C GLN A 155 -8.28 -7.35 -51.20
N VAL A 156 -8.01 -7.15 -49.91
CA VAL A 156 -6.95 -7.88 -49.20
C VAL A 156 -7.28 -9.36 -49.10
N ASP A 157 -8.52 -9.73 -48.79
CA ASP A 157 -8.95 -11.13 -48.73
C ASP A 157 -8.91 -11.80 -50.10
N ALA A 158 -9.35 -11.10 -51.16
CA ALA A 158 -9.22 -11.57 -52.53
C ALA A 158 -7.75 -11.71 -52.97
N PHE A 159 -6.86 -10.83 -52.50
CA PHE A 159 -5.43 -10.92 -52.74
C PHE A 159 -4.79 -12.12 -52.03
N LEU A 160 -5.22 -12.43 -50.80
CA LEU A 160 -4.74 -13.57 -50.01
C LEU A 160 -5.22 -14.92 -50.57
N ALA A 161 -6.38 -14.96 -51.25
CA ALA A 161 -6.93 -16.17 -51.85
C ALA A 161 -6.21 -16.64 -53.13
N ARG A 162 -5.39 -15.77 -53.74
CA ARG A 162 -4.68 -16.07 -54.99
C ARG A 162 -3.34 -16.75 -54.70
N ASP A 163 -2.96 -17.70 -55.55
CA ASP A 163 -1.56 -18.12 -55.65
C ASP A 163 -0.80 -17.10 -56.51
N LEU A 164 0.19 -16.45 -55.90
CA LEU A 164 0.93 -15.33 -56.48
C LEU A 164 2.40 -15.65 -56.72
N GLY A 165 2.82 -16.91 -56.51
CA GLY A 165 4.22 -17.33 -56.67
C GLY A 165 5.21 -16.63 -55.74
N ILE A 166 4.73 -16.05 -54.62
CA ILE A 166 5.55 -15.46 -53.55
C ILE A 166 5.36 -16.24 -52.26
N SER A 167 6.29 -16.08 -51.31
CA SER A 167 6.14 -16.72 -50.00
C SER A 167 4.89 -16.21 -49.28
N LYS A 168 4.24 -17.09 -48.52
CA LYS A 168 3.05 -16.76 -47.74
C LYS A 168 3.30 -15.61 -46.75
N ASP A 169 4.49 -15.55 -46.15
CA ASP A 169 4.97 -14.42 -45.34
C ASP A 169 4.90 -13.08 -46.10
N ARG A 170 5.49 -13.01 -47.30
CA ARG A 170 5.50 -11.79 -48.11
C ARG A 170 4.10 -11.39 -48.57
N GLN A 171 3.25 -12.37 -48.87
CA GLN A 171 1.86 -12.11 -49.21
C GLN A 171 1.09 -11.51 -48.02
N LEU A 172 1.25 -12.07 -46.82
CA LEU A 172 0.68 -11.54 -45.58
C LEU A 172 1.24 -10.16 -45.21
N GLU A 173 2.54 -9.91 -45.46
CA GLU A 173 3.16 -8.60 -45.27
C GLU A 173 2.47 -7.53 -46.14
N TYR A 174 2.30 -7.79 -47.43
CA TYR A 174 1.64 -6.84 -48.33
C TYR A 174 0.18 -6.59 -47.94
N ALA A 175 -0.54 -7.65 -47.59
CA ALA A 175 -1.91 -7.59 -47.09
C ALA A 175 -2.03 -6.75 -45.80
N ALA A 176 -1.16 -6.99 -44.82
CA ALA A 176 -1.15 -6.24 -43.57
C ALA A 176 -0.79 -4.76 -43.79
N ARG A 177 0.14 -4.45 -44.69
CA ARG A 177 0.49 -3.06 -45.04
C ARG A 177 -0.66 -2.33 -45.74
N ALA A 178 -1.46 -3.03 -46.56
CA ALA A 178 -2.68 -2.46 -47.13
C ALA A 178 -3.73 -2.15 -46.05
N LEU A 179 -3.98 -3.06 -45.11
CA LEU A 179 -4.91 -2.80 -43.99
C LEU A 179 -4.42 -1.66 -43.07
N ALA A 180 -3.13 -1.60 -42.78
CA ALA A 180 -2.53 -0.53 -41.99
C ALA A 180 -2.66 0.84 -42.69
N ALA A 181 -2.43 0.90 -44.00
CA ALA A 181 -2.68 2.11 -44.80
C ALA A 181 -4.17 2.49 -44.82
N GLY A 182 -5.08 1.50 -44.85
CA GLY A 182 -6.53 1.71 -44.73
C GLY A 182 -6.94 2.27 -43.35
N LEU A 183 -6.34 1.76 -42.28
CA LEU A 183 -6.57 2.25 -40.91
C LEU A 183 -6.06 3.69 -40.73
N ARG A 184 -4.89 3.99 -41.29
CA ARG A 184 -4.36 5.36 -41.35
C ARG A 184 -5.31 6.29 -42.11
N TRP A 185 -5.74 5.87 -43.29
CA TRP A 185 -6.69 6.62 -44.12
C TRP A 185 -8.00 6.89 -43.36
N HIS A 186 -8.53 5.90 -42.65
CA HIS A 186 -9.75 6.06 -41.83
C HIS A 186 -9.58 7.16 -40.78
N GLY A 187 -8.46 7.16 -40.04
CA GLY A 187 -8.14 8.22 -39.07
C GLY A 187 -8.11 9.60 -39.72
N GLU A 188 -7.43 9.74 -40.86
CA GLU A 188 -7.39 11.00 -41.61
C GLU A 188 -8.77 11.48 -42.06
N MET A 189 -9.69 10.57 -42.42
CA MET A 189 -11.04 10.94 -42.87
C MET A 189 -11.97 11.31 -41.72
N VAL A 190 -11.77 10.71 -40.54
CA VAL A 190 -12.43 11.16 -39.30
C VAL A 190 -11.97 12.57 -38.95
N ASP A 191 -10.65 12.83 -38.97
CA ASP A 191 -10.07 14.14 -38.66
C ASP A 191 -10.54 15.23 -39.64
N LYS A 192 -10.70 14.88 -40.92
CA LYS A 192 -11.22 15.79 -41.97
C LYS A 192 -12.76 15.94 -41.94
N GLY A 193 -13.45 15.31 -41.00
CA GLY A 193 -14.93 15.35 -40.90
C GLY A 193 -15.66 14.66 -42.05
N LYS A 194 -14.96 13.80 -42.80
CA LYS A 194 -15.48 13.00 -43.92
C LYS A 194 -16.10 11.68 -43.45
N ARG A 195 -15.74 11.20 -42.26
CA ARG A 195 -16.42 10.11 -41.54
C ARG A 195 -16.94 10.65 -40.20
N VAL A 196 -18.26 10.69 -40.01
CA VAL A 196 -18.90 11.27 -38.82
C VAL A 196 -19.90 10.30 -38.19
N GLY A 197 -19.79 10.13 -36.86
CA GLY A 197 -20.71 9.30 -36.05
C GLY A 197 -20.05 8.05 -35.44
N LYS A 198 -20.58 7.58 -34.30
CA LYS A 198 -20.01 6.47 -33.50
C LYS A 198 -19.94 5.13 -34.25
N LYS A 199 -20.83 4.89 -35.21
CA LYS A 199 -20.82 3.66 -36.02
C LYS A 199 -19.55 3.49 -36.89
N TRP A 200 -18.78 4.55 -37.09
CA TRP A 200 -17.47 4.44 -37.75
C TRP A 200 -16.41 3.78 -36.86
N ASP A 201 -16.58 3.78 -35.54
CA ASP A 201 -15.68 3.06 -34.62
C ASP A 201 -15.77 1.54 -34.83
N GLU A 202 -16.94 1.01 -35.23
CA GLU A 202 -17.12 -0.40 -35.59
C GLU A 202 -16.32 -0.76 -36.84
N VAL A 203 -16.32 0.11 -37.86
CA VAL A 203 -15.55 -0.07 -39.10
C VAL A 203 -14.04 -0.04 -38.81
N LYS A 204 -13.61 0.90 -37.96
CA LYS A 204 -12.22 0.97 -37.47
C LYS A 204 -11.82 -0.31 -36.73
N ALA A 205 -12.71 -0.84 -35.88
CA ALA A 205 -12.48 -2.06 -35.13
C ALA A 205 -12.34 -3.27 -36.07
N LEU A 206 -13.18 -3.40 -37.10
CA LEU A 206 -13.10 -4.49 -38.09
C LEU A 206 -11.76 -4.48 -38.85
N LEU A 207 -11.34 -3.32 -39.33
CA LEU A 207 -10.03 -3.13 -39.96
C LEU A 207 -8.88 -3.55 -39.03
N ARG A 208 -8.91 -3.07 -37.78
CA ARG A 208 -7.91 -3.36 -36.77
C ARG A 208 -7.85 -4.86 -36.43
N VAL A 209 -9.00 -5.50 -36.24
CA VAL A 209 -9.09 -6.94 -35.94
C VAL A 209 -8.51 -7.76 -37.09
N ARG A 210 -8.84 -7.44 -38.34
CA ARG A 210 -8.27 -8.14 -39.50
C ARG A 210 -6.75 -7.94 -39.60
N LEU A 211 -6.26 -6.71 -39.41
CA LEU A 211 -4.83 -6.39 -39.42
C LEU A 211 -4.06 -7.20 -38.36
N ILE A 212 -4.54 -7.18 -37.11
CA ILE A 212 -3.94 -7.96 -36.02
C ILE A 212 -3.99 -9.45 -36.36
N GLY A 213 -5.10 -9.95 -36.91
CA GLY A 213 -5.25 -11.33 -37.35
C GLY A 213 -4.18 -11.76 -38.35
N LEU A 214 -3.92 -10.96 -39.39
CA LEU A 214 -2.88 -11.27 -40.39
C LEU A 214 -1.47 -11.24 -39.79
N GLN A 215 -1.17 -10.27 -38.94
CA GLN A 215 0.14 -10.19 -38.29
C GLN A 215 0.37 -11.36 -37.33
N ARG A 216 -0.67 -11.82 -36.63
CA ARG A 216 -0.61 -13.05 -35.81
C ARG A 216 -0.45 -14.31 -36.65
N GLU A 217 -1.10 -14.41 -37.80
CA GLU A 217 -0.88 -15.54 -38.73
C GLU A 217 0.58 -15.56 -39.20
N ARG A 218 1.12 -14.39 -39.53
CA ARG A 218 2.52 -14.23 -39.94
C ARG A 218 3.49 -14.58 -38.81
N PHE A 219 3.20 -14.17 -37.58
CA PHE A 219 3.95 -14.58 -36.39
C PHE A 219 3.96 -16.10 -36.24
N ARG A 220 2.80 -16.77 -36.36
CA ARG A 220 2.70 -18.24 -36.29
C ARG A 220 3.50 -18.93 -37.38
N LEU A 221 3.48 -18.41 -38.61
CA LEU A 221 4.29 -18.94 -39.70
C LEU A 221 5.79 -18.90 -39.39
N PHE A 222 6.29 -17.81 -38.79
CA PHE A 222 7.68 -17.74 -38.36
C PHE A 222 8.00 -18.75 -37.24
N VAL A 223 7.09 -18.94 -36.29
CA VAL A 223 7.24 -19.95 -35.23
C VAL A 223 7.28 -21.37 -35.81
N GLU A 224 6.35 -21.71 -36.71
CA GLU A 224 6.28 -23.02 -37.38
C GLU A 224 7.51 -23.29 -38.26
N ALA A 225 8.02 -22.26 -38.94
CA ALA A 225 9.25 -22.32 -39.74
C ALA A 225 10.53 -22.33 -38.89
N LYS A 226 10.42 -22.25 -37.56
CA LYS A 226 11.56 -22.12 -36.61
C LYS A 226 12.41 -20.86 -36.82
N GLU A 227 11.86 -19.85 -37.48
CA GLU A 227 12.49 -18.54 -37.67
C GLU A 227 12.22 -17.63 -36.46
N TYR A 228 12.63 -18.08 -35.26
CA TYR A 228 12.23 -17.47 -33.99
C TYR A 228 12.66 -16.01 -33.85
N ASP A 229 13.80 -15.61 -34.40
CA ASP A 229 14.27 -14.23 -34.28
C ASP A 229 13.36 -13.26 -35.06
N LYS A 230 12.83 -13.69 -36.22
CA LYS A 230 11.82 -12.92 -36.96
C LYS A 230 10.47 -12.90 -36.24
N ALA A 231 10.10 -13.99 -35.58
CA ALA A 231 8.90 -14.05 -34.76
C ALA A 231 9.00 -13.09 -33.56
N ASP A 232 10.15 -13.03 -32.88
CA ASP A 232 10.38 -12.10 -31.76
C ASP A 232 10.38 -10.64 -32.20
N GLU A 233 11.04 -10.30 -33.31
CA GLU A 233 11.00 -8.94 -33.87
C GLU A 233 9.56 -8.50 -34.17
N LEU A 234 8.78 -9.37 -34.81
CA LEU A 234 7.37 -9.11 -35.09
C LEU A 234 6.52 -9.03 -33.81
N GLY A 235 6.75 -9.95 -32.87
CA GLY A 235 6.03 -10.03 -31.60
C GLY A 235 6.26 -8.81 -30.72
N LEU A 236 7.51 -8.36 -30.58
CA LEU A 236 7.88 -7.15 -29.84
C LEU A 236 7.29 -5.89 -30.49
N SER A 237 7.34 -5.82 -31.81
CA SER A 237 6.71 -4.74 -32.57
C SER A 237 5.19 -4.69 -32.31
N LEU A 238 4.52 -5.85 -32.33
CA LEU A 238 3.09 -5.96 -32.02
C LEU A 238 2.77 -5.60 -30.57
N LEU A 239 3.57 -6.02 -29.60
CA LEU A 239 3.40 -5.66 -28.19
C LEU A 239 3.56 -4.16 -27.95
N SER A 240 4.54 -3.53 -28.61
CA SER A 240 4.76 -2.10 -28.51
C SER A 240 3.59 -1.30 -29.10
N ARG A 241 2.98 -1.79 -30.17
CA ARG A 241 1.87 -1.10 -30.88
C ARG A 241 0.51 -1.37 -30.24
N TYR A 242 0.34 -2.56 -29.67
CA TYR A 242 -0.93 -3.05 -29.14
C TYR A 242 -0.74 -3.64 -27.73
N PRO A 243 -0.32 -2.81 -26.75
CA PRO A 243 0.02 -3.27 -25.40
C PRO A 243 -1.17 -3.81 -24.61
N ASP A 244 -2.40 -3.58 -25.04
CA ASP A 244 -3.61 -4.07 -24.35
C ASP A 244 -4.17 -5.37 -24.95
N GLU A 245 -3.63 -5.83 -26.09
CA GLU A 245 -4.16 -7.02 -26.79
C GLU A 245 -3.66 -8.31 -26.13
N THR A 246 -4.58 -8.98 -25.41
CA THR A 246 -4.27 -10.18 -24.61
C THR A 246 -3.75 -11.33 -25.47
N GLU A 247 -4.28 -11.48 -26.68
CA GLU A 247 -3.90 -12.54 -27.60
C GLU A 247 -2.48 -12.36 -28.16
N ILE A 248 -2.01 -11.13 -28.36
CA ILE A 248 -0.63 -10.84 -28.78
C ILE A 248 0.33 -11.13 -27.63
N LYS A 249 0.01 -10.71 -26.40
CA LYS A 249 0.77 -11.07 -25.19
C LYS A 249 0.93 -12.57 -25.07
N LYS A 250 -0.16 -13.31 -25.28
CA LYS A 250 -0.15 -14.76 -25.18
C LYS A 250 0.76 -15.41 -26.21
N ASP A 251 0.72 -14.97 -27.47
CA ASP A 251 1.57 -15.51 -28.54
C ASP A 251 3.07 -15.26 -28.23
N VAL A 252 3.43 -14.05 -27.80
CA VAL A 252 4.82 -13.70 -27.49
C VAL A 252 5.32 -14.42 -26.23
N TYR A 253 4.52 -14.45 -25.16
CA TYR A 253 4.93 -15.10 -23.91
C TYR A 253 4.99 -16.62 -24.08
N HIS A 254 4.13 -17.21 -24.92
CA HIS A 254 4.22 -18.60 -25.32
C HIS A 254 5.53 -18.89 -26.03
N LEU A 255 5.90 -18.09 -27.04
CA LEU A 255 7.17 -18.25 -27.76
C LEU A 255 8.37 -18.11 -26.83
N GLN A 256 8.38 -17.11 -25.96
CA GLN A 256 9.45 -16.89 -24.98
C GLN A 256 9.60 -18.09 -24.03
N LEU A 257 8.48 -18.60 -23.50
CA LEU A 257 8.46 -19.79 -22.65
C LEU A 257 8.95 -21.03 -23.41
N PHE A 258 8.48 -21.21 -24.64
CA PHE A 258 8.85 -22.33 -25.50
C PHE A 258 10.36 -22.33 -25.83
N ARG A 259 10.92 -21.19 -26.25
CA ARG A 259 12.36 -21.04 -26.52
C ARG A 259 13.18 -21.28 -25.26
N SER A 260 12.76 -20.71 -24.14
CA SER A 260 13.45 -20.91 -22.85
C SER A 260 13.41 -22.37 -22.42
N ASN A 261 12.33 -23.09 -22.71
CA ASN A 261 12.24 -24.53 -22.46
C ASN A 261 13.08 -25.36 -23.44
N LEU A 262 13.25 -24.93 -24.70
CA LEU A 262 14.14 -25.58 -25.66
C LEU A 262 15.63 -25.39 -25.34
N ALA A 263 16.00 -24.30 -24.66
CA ALA A 263 17.38 -24.04 -24.28
C ALA A 263 17.91 -25.10 -23.29
N SER A 264 18.94 -25.83 -23.72
CA SER A 264 19.81 -26.80 -23.01
C SER A 264 19.17 -27.69 -21.94
N THR A 265 19.23 -29.02 -22.11
CA THR A 265 18.88 -29.99 -21.05
C THR A 265 19.76 -29.89 -19.79
N LYS A 266 20.89 -29.16 -19.85
CA LYS A 266 21.78 -28.83 -18.73
C LYS A 266 21.66 -27.34 -18.34
N ALA A 267 20.43 -26.85 -18.15
CA ALA A 267 20.22 -25.48 -17.69
C ALA A 267 20.77 -25.31 -16.26
N THR A 268 21.41 -24.17 -16.03
CA THR A 268 21.82 -23.71 -14.70
C THR A 268 20.60 -23.37 -13.84
N ASP A 269 20.77 -23.32 -12.52
CA ASP A 269 19.68 -22.94 -11.62
C ASP A 269 19.15 -21.53 -11.91
N ALA A 270 20.02 -20.59 -12.29
CA ALA A 270 19.62 -19.24 -12.71
C ALA A 270 18.75 -19.23 -13.98
N GLU A 271 19.01 -20.11 -14.94
CA GLU A 271 18.20 -20.25 -16.15
C GLU A 271 16.84 -20.89 -15.85
N LEU A 272 16.79 -21.87 -14.93
CA LEU A 272 15.53 -22.46 -14.47
C LEU A 272 14.67 -21.48 -13.69
N LEU A 273 15.28 -20.53 -12.97
CA LEU A 273 14.56 -19.42 -12.34
C LEU A 273 13.92 -18.49 -13.37
N LYS A 274 14.66 -18.07 -14.39
CA LYS A 274 14.09 -17.28 -15.50
C LYS A 274 12.99 -18.04 -16.24
N LEU A 275 13.14 -19.35 -16.38
CA LEU A 275 12.12 -20.22 -16.97
C LEU A 275 10.85 -20.27 -16.09
N ARG A 276 11.00 -20.33 -14.76
CA ARG A 276 9.88 -20.23 -13.80
C ARG A 276 9.17 -18.88 -13.91
N GLU A 277 9.91 -17.78 -13.93
CA GLU A 277 9.34 -16.43 -14.09
C GLU A 277 8.54 -16.33 -15.39
N SER A 278 9.08 -16.84 -16.50
CA SER A 278 8.41 -16.88 -17.80
C SER A 278 7.12 -17.74 -17.76
N LEU A 279 7.16 -18.87 -17.05
CA LEU A 279 5.98 -19.72 -16.84
C LEU A 279 4.89 -18.98 -16.08
N LEU A 280 5.22 -18.35 -14.95
CA LEU A 280 4.26 -17.60 -14.13
C LEU A 280 3.65 -16.44 -14.93
N ALA A 281 4.47 -15.73 -15.70
CA ALA A 281 4.02 -14.64 -16.54
C ALA A 281 3.05 -15.11 -17.64
N TYR A 282 3.29 -16.28 -18.23
CA TYR A 282 2.38 -16.90 -19.20
C TYR A 282 1.08 -17.43 -18.56
N GLU A 283 1.17 -18.06 -17.39
CA GLU A 283 0.00 -18.61 -16.67
C GLU A 283 -0.94 -17.53 -16.16
N ALA A 284 -0.41 -16.35 -15.83
CA ALA A 284 -1.17 -15.18 -15.39
C ALA A 284 -2.09 -14.59 -16.47
N LEU A 285 -1.84 -14.88 -17.75
CA LEU A 285 -2.68 -14.41 -18.85
C LEU A 285 -4.05 -15.12 -18.84
N VAL A 286 -5.10 -14.42 -19.28
CA VAL A 286 -6.46 -14.96 -19.37
C VAL A 286 -6.61 -15.81 -20.64
N GLY A 287 -7.43 -16.87 -20.59
CA GLY A 287 -7.74 -17.74 -21.73
C GLY A 287 -7.06 -19.12 -21.70
N LYS A 288 -7.31 -19.93 -22.74
CA LYS A 288 -6.82 -21.33 -22.86
C LYS A 288 -5.30 -21.36 -23.09
N LYS A 289 -4.53 -22.03 -22.23
CA LYS A 289 -3.07 -22.13 -22.34
C LYS A 289 -2.64 -23.43 -23.02
N ASP A 290 -1.38 -23.48 -23.45
CA ASP A 290 -0.72 -24.71 -23.88
C ASP A 290 -0.38 -25.59 -22.66
N GLU A 291 -1.26 -26.56 -22.38
CA GLU A 291 -1.12 -27.47 -21.24
C GLU A 291 0.11 -28.39 -21.36
N ALA A 292 0.48 -28.77 -22.59
CA ALA A 292 1.63 -29.64 -22.83
C ALA A 292 2.93 -28.90 -22.51
N LEU A 293 3.08 -27.65 -23.00
CA LEU A 293 4.25 -26.82 -22.71
C LEU A 293 4.34 -26.49 -21.23
N THR A 294 3.26 -26.01 -20.61
CA THR A 294 3.26 -25.64 -19.19
C THR A 294 3.57 -26.83 -18.29
N THR A 295 3.01 -28.01 -18.58
CA THR A 295 3.30 -29.25 -17.85
C THR A 295 4.77 -29.68 -18.04
N SER A 296 5.30 -29.59 -19.25
CA SER A 296 6.72 -29.87 -19.53
C SER A 296 7.64 -28.98 -18.71
N VAL A 297 7.37 -27.68 -18.66
CA VAL A 297 8.17 -26.71 -17.89
C VAL A 297 8.07 -26.99 -16.39
N ARG A 298 6.86 -27.19 -15.85
CA ARG A 298 6.66 -27.52 -14.42
C ARG A 298 7.43 -28.78 -14.03
N ASN A 299 7.35 -29.84 -14.84
CA ASN A 299 8.04 -31.09 -14.54
C ASN A 299 9.57 -30.91 -14.50
N ARG A 300 10.13 -30.09 -15.39
CA ARG A 300 11.56 -29.79 -15.43
C ARG A 300 12.01 -29.01 -14.18
N ILE A 301 11.28 -27.96 -13.82
CA ILE A 301 11.53 -27.16 -12.61
C ILE A 301 11.42 -28.03 -11.35
N ARG A 302 10.33 -28.80 -11.24
CA ARG A 302 10.08 -29.74 -10.13
C ARG A 302 11.17 -30.80 -10.00
N SER A 303 11.63 -31.36 -11.12
CA SER A 303 12.71 -32.36 -11.10
C SER A 303 14.01 -31.81 -10.54
N ARG A 304 14.38 -30.57 -10.89
CA ARG A 304 15.56 -29.91 -10.31
C ARG A 304 15.35 -29.54 -8.84
N ALA A 305 14.18 -29.03 -8.48
CA ALA A 305 13.85 -28.74 -7.08
C ALA A 305 13.96 -29.99 -6.20
N LYS A 306 13.48 -31.15 -6.70
CA LYS A 306 13.63 -32.44 -6.03
C LYS A 306 15.11 -32.84 -5.87
N ALA A 307 15.91 -32.71 -6.92
CA ALA A 307 17.34 -33.01 -6.84
C ALA A 307 18.05 -32.13 -5.81
N LEU A 308 17.76 -30.82 -5.78
CA LEU A 308 18.32 -29.89 -4.78
C LEU A 308 17.90 -30.25 -3.35
N LEU A 309 16.66 -30.69 -3.17
CA LEU A 309 16.17 -31.14 -1.85
C LEU A 309 16.90 -32.41 -1.40
N ASP A 310 17.13 -33.37 -2.30
CA ASP A 310 17.87 -34.60 -2.00
C ASP A 310 19.35 -34.29 -1.71
N GLU A 311 19.98 -33.40 -2.49
CA GLU A 311 21.34 -32.89 -2.22
C GLU A 311 21.42 -32.15 -0.87
N ALA A 312 20.38 -31.40 -0.50
CA ALA A 312 20.33 -30.71 0.80
C ALA A 312 20.29 -31.70 1.97
N LYS A 313 19.46 -32.74 1.88
CA LYS A 313 19.40 -33.81 2.88
C LYS A 313 20.75 -34.51 3.03
N ALA A 314 21.45 -34.74 1.92
CA ALA A 314 22.79 -35.33 1.93
C ALA A 314 23.84 -34.41 2.59
N ASP A 315 23.80 -33.10 2.33
CA ASP A 315 24.70 -32.12 2.96
C ASP A 315 24.44 -32.00 4.47
N ASP A 316 23.18 -32.01 4.89
CA ASP A 316 22.82 -31.97 6.31
C ASP A 316 23.30 -33.22 7.06
N ALA A 317 23.16 -34.40 6.45
CA ALA A 317 23.73 -35.64 6.98
C ALA A 317 25.27 -35.58 7.14
N ARG A 318 25.96 -34.75 6.35
CA ARG A 318 27.39 -34.47 6.45
C ARG A 318 27.73 -33.33 7.42
N LYS A 319 26.75 -32.83 8.18
CA LYS A 319 26.86 -31.66 9.08
C LYS A 319 27.23 -30.36 8.35
N MET A 320 26.96 -30.25 7.05
CA MET A 320 27.15 -29.04 6.26
C MET A 320 25.87 -28.20 6.20
N THR A 321 25.33 -27.81 7.36
CA THR A 321 23.99 -27.19 7.50
C THR A 321 23.81 -25.93 6.66
N ALA A 322 24.86 -25.10 6.49
CA ALA A 322 24.79 -23.90 5.65
C ALA A 322 24.61 -24.22 4.15
N ALA A 323 25.32 -25.22 3.64
CA ALA A 323 25.20 -25.68 2.26
C ALA A 323 23.86 -26.38 2.01
N ALA A 324 23.41 -27.18 2.99
CA ALA A 324 22.10 -27.82 2.99
C ALA A 324 20.97 -26.77 2.92
N LEU A 325 20.99 -25.76 3.78
CA LEU A 325 20.01 -24.66 3.77
C LEU A 325 20.02 -23.87 2.46
N ALA A 326 21.20 -23.62 1.88
CA ALA A 326 21.30 -22.94 0.58
C ALA A 326 20.59 -23.73 -0.52
N LYS A 327 20.75 -25.05 -0.54
CA LYS A 327 20.07 -25.95 -1.50
C LYS A 327 18.57 -26.08 -1.23
N VAL A 328 18.13 -26.13 0.03
CA VAL A 328 16.69 -26.08 0.38
C VAL A 328 16.06 -24.77 -0.10
N ARG A 329 16.75 -23.63 0.06
CA ARG A 329 16.26 -22.34 -0.46
C ARG A 329 16.17 -22.38 -1.98
N GLN A 330 17.19 -22.87 -2.68
CA GLN A 330 17.15 -22.98 -4.14
C GLN A 330 16.01 -23.91 -4.61
N ALA A 331 15.77 -25.03 -3.92
CA ALA A 331 14.65 -25.94 -4.21
C ALA A 331 13.30 -25.24 -4.05
N GLU A 332 13.09 -24.50 -2.95
CA GLU A 332 11.87 -23.74 -2.70
C GLU A 332 11.65 -22.61 -3.72
N VAL A 333 12.74 -21.94 -4.10
CA VAL A 333 12.69 -20.87 -5.11
C VAL A 333 12.41 -21.47 -6.51
N LEU A 334 12.61 -22.77 -6.74
CA LEU A 334 12.19 -23.43 -7.97
C LEU A 334 10.75 -23.98 -7.89
N ASP A 335 10.44 -24.78 -6.86
CA ASP A 335 9.10 -25.35 -6.64
C ASP A 335 8.73 -25.22 -5.14
N PRO A 336 8.02 -24.14 -4.75
CA PRO A 336 7.64 -23.92 -3.35
C PRO A 336 6.69 -24.98 -2.79
N ASP A 337 5.90 -25.60 -3.67
CA ASP A 337 4.85 -26.55 -3.31
C ASP A 337 5.39 -28.00 -3.31
N LEU A 338 6.71 -28.19 -3.47
CA LEU A 338 7.35 -29.50 -3.46
C LEU A 338 7.24 -30.16 -2.07
N PRO A 339 6.65 -31.38 -1.96
CA PRO A 339 6.56 -32.10 -0.71
C PRO A 339 7.93 -32.36 -0.07
N GLY A 340 8.03 -32.19 1.26
CA GLY A 340 9.24 -32.45 2.03
C GLY A 340 10.22 -31.27 2.16
N ILE A 341 9.99 -30.14 1.47
CA ILE A 341 10.76 -28.89 1.68
C ILE A 341 10.58 -28.37 3.11
N THR A 342 9.34 -28.35 3.60
CA THR A 342 9.00 -27.86 4.94
C THR A 342 9.68 -28.70 6.03
N GLU A 343 9.62 -30.02 5.91
CA GLU A 343 10.26 -30.96 6.84
C GLU A 343 11.79 -30.81 6.85
N ALA A 344 12.41 -30.77 5.66
CA ALA A 344 13.86 -30.56 5.54
C ALA A 344 14.29 -29.22 6.12
N ARG A 345 13.50 -28.15 5.95
CA ARG A 345 13.78 -26.83 6.52
C ARG A 345 13.68 -26.81 8.04
N LEU A 346 12.62 -27.40 8.60
CA LEU A 346 12.41 -27.46 10.05
C LEU A 346 13.55 -28.25 10.71
N HIS A 347 13.98 -29.35 10.07
CA HIS A 347 15.12 -30.14 10.51
C HIS A 347 16.43 -29.32 10.49
N MET A 348 16.64 -28.52 9.44
CA MET A 348 17.85 -27.72 9.24
C MET A 348 17.80 -26.33 9.89
N ARG A 349 16.84 -26.08 10.81
CA ARG A 349 16.65 -24.80 11.51
C ARG A 349 16.57 -23.59 10.57
N GLY A 350 15.62 -23.59 9.62
CA GLY A 350 15.37 -22.43 8.78
C GLY A 350 15.05 -21.17 9.59
N LYS A 351 16.05 -20.29 9.81
CA LYS A 351 16.01 -18.93 10.40
C LYS A 351 14.66 -18.55 11.03
N VAL A 352 14.36 -19.10 12.20
CA VAL A 352 13.17 -18.79 13.00
C VAL A 352 13.44 -17.48 13.76
N LEU A 353 12.57 -16.49 13.61
CA LEU A 353 12.64 -15.26 14.38
C LEU A 353 11.81 -15.40 15.65
N TYR A 354 12.47 -15.54 16.80
CA TYR A 354 11.84 -15.51 18.11
C TYR A 354 11.62 -14.07 18.59
N VAL A 355 10.36 -13.73 18.86
CA VAL A 355 9.93 -12.40 19.28
C VAL A 355 9.31 -12.48 20.67
N GLY A 356 9.87 -11.74 21.62
CA GLY A 356 9.31 -11.58 22.95
C GLY A 356 8.10 -10.65 22.93
N VAL A 357 6.99 -11.06 23.53
CA VAL A 357 5.77 -10.25 23.67
C VAL A 357 5.31 -10.25 25.13
N SER A 358 4.54 -9.26 25.55
CA SER A 358 3.98 -9.21 26.91
C SER A 358 2.87 -10.24 27.14
N LYS A 359 2.09 -10.52 26.10
CA LYS A 359 1.04 -11.53 26.08
C LYS A 359 0.95 -12.13 24.67
N LEU A 360 0.65 -13.42 24.55
CA LEU A 360 0.36 -14.03 23.27
C LEU A 360 -0.92 -13.43 22.66
N PRO A 361 -0.97 -13.27 21.32
CA PRO A 361 -2.15 -12.76 20.66
C PRO A 361 -3.30 -13.78 20.71
N ASP A 362 -4.53 -13.28 20.93
CA ASP A 362 -5.76 -14.10 20.98
C ASP A 362 -6.71 -13.75 19.83
N LEU A 363 -6.96 -12.45 19.60
CA LEU A 363 -7.87 -11.95 18.56
C LEU A 363 -7.11 -11.08 17.54
N MET A 364 -6.79 -11.67 16.39
CA MET A 364 -5.85 -11.13 15.41
C MET A 364 -6.51 -10.66 14.10
N SER A 365 -7.82 -10.34 14.09
CA SER A 365 -8.40 -9.58 12.97
C SER A 365 -8.15 -8.09 13.13
N PRO A 366 -8.02 -7.30 12.04
CA PRO A 366 -7.88 -5.85 12.13
C PRO A 366 -9.00 -5.13 12.90
N ALA A 367 -10.18 -5.74 13.01
CA ALA A 367 -11.32 -5.15 13.73
C ALA A 367 -11.31 -5.45 15.23
N THR A 368 -10.61 -6.49 15.68
CA THR A 368 -10.60 -6.94 17.09
C THR A 368 -9.26 -6.76 17.78
N ALA A 369 -8.16 -6.67 17.02
CA ALA A 369 -6.81 -6.56 17.56
C ALA A 369 -6.65 -5.28 18.39
N THR A 370 -6.40 -5.43 19.70
CA THR A 370 -6.33 -4.28 20.62
C THR A 370 -5.06 -4.23 21.44
N THR A 371 -4.48 -5.39 21.76
CA THR A 371 -3.15 -5.46 22.36
C THR A 371 -2.05 -5.25 21.30
N ASP A 372 -0.85 -4.87 21.72
CA ASP A 372 0.26 -4.67 20.79
C ASP A 372 0.63 -5.98 20.06
N ALA A 373 0.64 -7.12 20.78
CA ALA A 373 0.90 -8.42 20.16
C ALA A 373 -0.14 -8.79 19.08
N GLU A 374 -1.42 -8.50 19.29
CA GLU A 374 -2.47 -8.72 18.28
C GLU A 374 -2.33 -7.78 17.09
N LYS A 375 -2.02 -6.50 17.32
CA LYS A 375 -1.77 -5.52 16.25
C LYS A 375 -0.55 -5.94 15.43
N TRP A 376 0.53 -6.36 16.08
CA TRP A 376 1.73 -6.86 15.41
C TRP A 376 1.47 -8.14 14.63
N ALA A 377 0.68 -9.09 15.16
CA ALA A 377 0.24 -10.25 14.41
C ALA A 377 -0.56 -9.86 13.16
N THR A 378 -1.41 -8.83 13.28
CA THR A 378 -2.16 -8.28 12.15
C THR A 378 -1.23 -7.73 11.06
N GLU A 379 -0.15 -7.03 11.42
CA GLU A 379 0.86 -6.54 10.47
C GLU A 379 1.53 -7.66 9.65
N LEU A 380 1.73 -8.84 10.25
CA LEU A 380 2.33 -9.99 9.58
C LEU A 380 1.40 -10.63 8.54
N MET A 381 0.08 -10.58 8.78
CA MET A 381 -0.92 -11.33 8.01
C MET A 381 -1.72 -10.48 7.02
N PHE A 382 -1.85 -9.17 7.26
CA PHE A 382 -2.68 -8.29 6.46
C PHE A 382 -1.90 -7.11 5.88
N GLU A 383 -2.28 -6.70 4.67
CA GLU A 383 -1.66 -5.58 3.97
C GLU A 383 -2.64 -4.42 3.85
N GLY A 384 -2.10 -3.20 3.87
CA GLY A 384 -2.81 -2.03 3.37
C GLY A 384 -2.57 -1.86 1.87
N LEU A 385 -3.29 -0.93 1.24
CA LEU A 385 -2.98 -0.54 -0.15
C LEU A 385 -1.55 0.02 -0.21
N LEU A 386 -1.22 0.85 0.78
CA LEU A 386 0.10 1.40 1.02
C LEU A 386 0.61 0.98 2.41
N GLN A 387 1.92 1.06 2.58
CA GLN A 387 2.57 0.96 3.88
C GLN A 387 3.31 2.26 4.17
N ALA A 388 3.11 2.80 5.38
CA ALA A 388 3.93 3.88 5.90
C ALA A 388 5.31 3.32 6.27
N VAL A 389 6.37 4.02 5.89
CA VAL A 389 7.75 3.68 6.20
C VAL A 389 8.32 4.84 7.01
N PRO A 390 8.78 4.59 8.25
CA PRO A 390 9.48 5.60 9.02
C PRO A 390 10.68 6.16 8.25
N ASP A 391 10.83 7.48 8.27
CA ASP A 391 11.98 8.21 7.73
C ASP A 391 12.35 9.31 8.74
N SER A 392 13.58 9.84 8.67
CA SER A 392 14.07 10.80 9.65
C SER A 392 13.35 12.15 9.61
N ASP A 393 12.89 12.58 8.43
CA ASP A 393 12.36 13.92 8.21
C ASP A 393 10.87 13.96 7.82
N VAL A 394 10.35 12.91 7.17
CA VAL A 394 8.98 12.85 6.64
C VAL A 394 8.47 11.42 6.57
N ILE A 395 7.20 11.17 6.84
CA ILE A 395 6.63 9.83 6.59
C ILE A 395 6.68 9.54 5.10
N ARG A 396 7.35 8.44 4.75
CA ARG A 396 7.39 7.93 3.38
C ARG A 396 6.33 6.86 3.19
N TYR A 397 5.75 6.81 2.00
CA TYR A 397 4.77 5.79 1.64
C TYR A 397 5.29 4.92 0.52
N ARG A 398 5.07 3.62 0.62
CA ARG A 398 5.37 2.66 -0.45
C ARG A 398 4.16 1.79 -0.81
N PRO A 399 4.09 1.30 -2.05
CA PRO A 399 3.08 0.32 -2.44
C PRO A 399 3.24 -0.98 -1.64
N GLN A 400 2.12 -1.53 -1.15
CA GLN A 400 2.09 -2.83 -0.48
C GLN A 400 1.15 -3.79 -1.23
N LEU A 401 -0.16 -3.70 -1.02
CA LEU A 401 -1.15 -4.43 -1.82
C LEU A 401 -1.36 -3.82 -3.21
N ALA A 402 -1.20 -2.50 -3.35
CA ALA A 402 -1.29 -1.82 -4.64
C ALA A 402 -0.04 -2.06 -5.51
N GLU A 403 -0.18 -2.05 -6.83
CA GLU A 403 0.94 -2.20 -7.78
C GLU A 403 1.91 -1.01 -7.74
N GLY A 404 1.42 0.17 -7.37
CA GLY A 404 2.16 1.42 -7.39
C GLY A 404 1.54 2.49 -6.51
N LEU A 405 2.20 3.64 -6.42
CA LEU A 405 1.63 4.81 -5.74
C LEU A 405 0.39 5.29 -6.54
N PRO A 406 -0.66 5.76 -5.84
CA PRO A 406 -1.90 6.12 -6.50
C PRO A 406 -1.77 7.37 -7.36
N ALA A 407 -2.50 7.40 -8.47
CA ALA A 407 -2.71 8.62 -9.23
C ALA A 407 -3.59 9.60 -8.43
N VAL A 408 -3.23 10.87 -8.49
CA VAL A 408 -4.02 11.95 -7.86
C VAL A 408 -5.25 12.23 -8.72
N THR A 409 -6.42 12.24 -8.08
CA THR A 409 -7.68 12.70 -8.71
C THR A 409 -8.30 13.82 -7.90
N PRO A 410 -9.21 14.63 -8.47
CA PRO A 410 -10.00 15.58 -7.68
C PRO A 410 -10.66 14.87 -6.49
N LEU A 411 -10.35 15.37 -5.28
CA LEU A 411 -10.78 14.79 -4.00
C LEU A 411 -10.63 13.26 -3.93
N GLY A 412 -9.53 12.70 -4.42
CA GLY A 412 -9.35 11.25 -4.31
C GLY A 412 -7.97 10.72 -4.73
N ARG A 413 -7.84 9.40 -4.64
CA ARG A 413 -6.68 8.64 -5.07
C ARG A 413 -7.12 7.41 -5.85
N SER A 414 -6.55 7.21 -7.04
CA SER A 414 -6.84 6.04 -7.88
C SER A 414 -5.71 5.02 -7.80
N PHE A 415 -6.06 3.79 -7.44
CA PHE A 415 -5.15 2.66 -7.22
C PHE A 415 -5.34 1.61 -8.31
N THR A 416 -4.25 0.91 -8.62
CA THR A 416 -4.26 -0.32 -9.43
C THR A 416 -3.83 -1.48 -8.54
N LEU A 417 -4.58 -2.58 -8.59
CA LEU A 417 -4.34 -3.79 -7.81
C LEU A 417 -3.75 -4.90 -8.70
N PRO A 418 -2.83 -5.73 -8.18
CA PRO A 418 -2.24 -6.80 -8.98
C PRO A 418 -3.23 -7.94 -9.18
N ARG A 419 -3.29 -8.45 -10.42
CA ARG A 419 -4.19 -9.57 -10.81
C ARG A 419 -3.82 -10.93 -10.22
N THR A 420 -2.65 -11.01 -9.58
CA THR A 420 -2.06 -12.26 -9.08
C THR A 420 -2.14 -12.40 -7.57
N VAL A 421 -2.62 -11.39 -6.84
CA VAL A 421 -2.71 -11.45 -5.39
C VAL A 421 -3.84 -12.39 -4.96
N ARG A 422 -3.54 -13.28 -4.02
CA ARG A 422 -4.47 -14.26 -3.46
C ARG A 422 -4.46 -14.24 -1.95
N TRP A 423 -5.60 -14.61 -1.36
CA TRP A 423 -5.72 -14.86 0.07
C TRP A 423 -4.89 -16.08 0.49
N ALA A 424 -4.19 -16.01 1.63
CA ALA A 424 -3.35 -17.07 2.17
C ALA A 424 -4.19 -18.21 2.78
N ARG A 425 -4.74 -19.09 1.94
CA ARG A 425 -5.49 -20.28 2.34
C ARG A 425 -4.82 -21.55 1.82
N GLU A 426 -5.10 -22.66 2.49
CA GLU A 426 -4.73 -23.99 2.03
C GLU A 426 -5.29 -24.23 0.61
N GLY A 427 -4.44 -24.68 -0.32
CA GLY A 427 -4.80 -24.88 -1.73
C GLY A 427 -4.81 -23.62 -2.62
N GLY A 428 -4.45 -22.45 -2.08
CA GLY A 428 -4.43 -21.17 -2.81
C GLY A 428 -5.80 -20.49 -2.82
N GLY A 429 -5.90 -19.35 -2.13
CA GLY A 429 -7.17 -18.62 -1.97
C GLY A 429 -7.66 -17.92 -3.24
N GLU A 430 -8.87 -17.36 -3.14
CA GLU A 430 -9.44 -16.51 -4.18
C GLU A 430 -8.53 -15.30 -4.47
N VAL A 431 -8.63 -14.80 -5.71
CA VAL A 431 -7.93 -13.60 -6.14
C VAL A 431 -8.52 -12.39 -5.42
N VAL A 432 -7.66 -11.55 -4.87
CA VAL A 432 -8.05 -10.30 -4.22
C VAL A 432 -8.28 -9.23 -5.28
N ASP A 433 -9.38 -8.51 -5.16
CA ASP A 433 -9.71 -7.44 -6.09
C ASP A 433 -10.34 -6.21 -5.39
N ALA A 434 -10.66 -5.19 -6.17
CA ALA A 434 -11.16 -3.91 -5.67
C ALA A 434 -12.47 -4.04 -4.87
N ARG A 435 -13.24 -5.11 -5.09
CA ARG A 435 -14.46 -5.38 -4.32
C ARG A 435 -14.13 -5.79 -2.90
N ASP A 436 -13.02 -6.49 -2.65
CA ASP A 436 -12.59 -6.80 -1.27
C ASP A 436 -12.22 -5.53 -0.49
N VAL A 437 -11.59 -4.56 -1.17
CA VAL A 437 -11.25 -3.27 -0.56
C VAL A 437 -12.52 -2.46 -0.26
N ARG A 438 -13.45 -2.39 -1.21
CA ARG A 438 -14.78 -1.78 -1.00
C ARG A 438 -15.50 -2.44 0.16
N GLU A 439 -15.61 -3.77 0.16
CA GLU A 439 -16.35 -4.49 1.19
C GLU A 439 -15.65 -4.41 2.56
N THR A 440 -14.32 -4.28 2.60
CA THR A 440 -13.61 -3.96 3.85
C THR A 440 -14.10 -2.62 4.41
N LEU A 441 -14.17 -1.58 3.57
CA LEU A 441 -14.70 -0.28 3.99
C LEU A 441 -16.18 -0.37 4.39
N ASN A 442 -17.01 -1.16 3.69
CA ASN A 442 -18.41 -1.35 4.06
C ASN A 442 -18.57 -2.02 5.43
N LEU A 443 -17.82 -3.10 5.68
CA LEU A 443 -17.84 -3.79 6.98
C LEU A 443 -17.40 -2.88 8.13
N LEU A 444 -16.43 -1.99 7.90
CA LEU A 444 -15.86 -1.09 8.92
C LEU A 444 -16.63 0.24 9.09
N LEU A 445 -17.25 0.78 8.03
CA LEU A 445 -17.84 2.13 8.05
C LEU A 445 -19.36 2.17 7.90
N ARG A 446 -19.98 1.11 7.41
CA ARG A 446 -21.42 1.10 7.09
C ARG A 446 -22.22 0.18 7.99
N ARG A 447 -21.58 -0.77 8.68
CA ARG A 447 -22.23 -1.53 9.74
C ARG A 447 -22.42 -0.66 10.99
N PRO A 448 -23.62 -0.63 11.60
CA PRO A 448 -23.86 0.11 12.84
C PRO A 448 -22.88 -0.27 13.95
N GLY A 449 -22.32 0.74 14.64
CA GLY A 449 -21.41 0.55 15.77
C GLY A 449 -19.96 0.24 15.43
N TYR A 450 -19.59 0.19 14.14
CA TYR A 450 -18.21 -0.04 13.69
C TYR A 450 -17.49 1.24 13.28
N ARG A 451 -18.21 2.20 12.68
CA ARG A 451 -17.65 3.48 12.26
C ARG A 451 -17.00 4.22 13.44
N GLU A 452 -17.53 3.98 14.63
CA GLU A 452 -17.15 4.57 15.91
C GLU A 452 -15.96 3.85 16.57
N ARG A 453 -15.46 2.72 16.05
CA ARG A 453 -14.40 1.90 16.67
C ARG A 453 -12.98 2.26 16.21
N TRP A 454 -11.97 1.89 16.99
CA TRP A 454 -10.54 2.18 16.69
C TRP A 454 -10.09 1.72 15.30
N CYS A 455 -10.54 0.55 14.84
CA CYS A 455 -10.21 0.02 13.51
C CYS A 455 -10.68 0.91 12.34
N SER A 456 -11.64 1.79 12.60
CA SER A 456 -12.28 2.65 11.60
C SER A 456 -11.86 4.11 11.71
N ASP A 457 -11.00 4.46 12.68
CA ASP A 457 -10.55 5.84 12.90
C ASP A 457 -9.92 6.40 11.63
N GLY A 458 -10.31 7.60 11.22
CA GLY A 458 -9.87 8.29 10.01
C GLY A 458 -10.30 7.68 8.68
N LEU A 459 -11.10 6.60 8.66
CA LEU A 459 -11.68 6.05 7.43
C LEU A 459 -13.00 6.73 7.05
N GLU A 460 -13.61 7.46 7.99
CA GLU A 460 -14.86 8.20 7.80
C GLU A 460 -14.78 9.29 6.72
N VAL A 461 -13.57 9.67 6.31
CA VAL A 461 -13.29 10.62 5.24
C VAL A 461 -13.68 10.09 3.85
N PHE A 462 -13.79 8.76 3.69
CA PHE A 462 -14.08 8.16 2.41
C PHE A 462 -15.58 8.25 2.06
N GLU A 463 -15.84 8.56 0.79
CA GLU A 463 -17.15 8.39 0.18
C GLU A 463 -17.46 6.90 -0.02
N GLU A 464 -18.72 6.58 -0.28
CA GLU A 464 -19.09 5.23 -0.68
C GLU A 464 -18.60 4.92 -2.09
N ILE A 465 -18.29 3.65 -2.34
CA ILE A 465 -17.81 3.19 -3.64
C ILE A 465 -18.96 2.45 -4.31
N ASP A 466 -19.82 3.20 -4.97
CA ASP A 466 -21.09 2.68 -5.53
C ASP A 466 -20.87 1.61 -6.60
N HIS A 467 -19.84 1.79 -7.43
CA HIS A 467 -19.56 0.92 -8.57
C HIS A 467 -18.07 0.66 -8.78
N ILE A 468 -17.76 -0.52 -9.33
CA ILE A 468 -16.42 -0.95 -9.72
C ILE A 468 -16.52 -1.48 -11.15
N ASP A 469 -16.05 -0.68 -12.12
CA ASP A 469 -16.05 -1.03 -13.54
C ASP A 469 -14.97 -2.07 -13.87
N ASP A 470 -13.76 -1.89 -13.31
CA ASP A 470 -12.63 -2.80 -13.46
C ASP A 470 -12.29 -3.38 -12.08
N PRO A 471 -12.36 -4.72 -11.89
CA PRO A 471 -12.04 -5.36 -10.62
C PRO A 471 -10.66 -5.02 -10.08
N PHE A 472 -9.72 -4.55 -10.89
CA PHE A 472 -8.35 -4.26 -10.46
C PHE A 472 -8.03 -2.78 -10.42
N ARG A 473 -9.04 -1.90 -10.57
CA ARG A 473 -8.89 -0.46 -10.39
C ARG A 473 -9.87 0.02 -9.33
N LEU A 474 -9.40 0.87 -8.45
CA LEU A 474 -10.19 1.42 -7.36
C LEU A 474 -9.93 2.90 -7.21
N ARG A 475 -10.99 3.71 -7.10
CA ARG A 475 -10.89 5.10 -6.69
C ARG A 475 -11.37 5.25 -5.26
N LEU A 476 -10.48 5.72 -4.39
CA LEU A 476 -10.85 6.20 -3.05
C LEU A 476 -11.15 7.69 -3.12
N ALA A 477 -12.43 8.05 -3.11
CA ALA A 477 -12.89 9.44 -3.09
C ALA A 477 -13.07 9.93 -1.64
N TYR A 478 -12.79 11.21 -1.40
CA TYR A 478 -12.86 11.86 -0.10
C TYR A 478 -14.03 12.84 -0.06
N ARG A 479 -14.75 12.84 1.07
CA ARG A 479 -15.84 13.79 1.35
C ARG A 479 -15.36 15.24 1.44
N GLN A 480 -14.08 15.43 1.78
CA GLN A 480 -13.42 16.72 1.89
C GLN A 480 -11.92 16.57 1.63
N GLY A 481 -11.20 17.67 1.50
CA GLY A 481 -9.75 17.60 1.38
C GLY A 481 -9.10 17.07 2.65
N VAL A 482 -8.11 16.18 2.49
CA VAL A 482 -7.40 15.53 3.59
C VAL A 482 -5.93 15.99 3.58
N LEU A 483 -5.38 16.32 4.75
CA LEU A 483 -3.99 16.76 4.91
C LEU A 483 -3.00 15.65 4.50
N GLU A 484 -3.22 14.42 4.97
CA GLU A 484 -2.39 13.26 4.64
C GLU A 484 -3.21 12.18 3.89
N PRO A 485 -3.42 12.31 2.58
CA PRO A 485 -4.27 11.38 1.82
C PRO A 485 -3.67 9.98 1.68
N LEU A 486 -2.33 9.83 1.68
CA LEU A 486 -1.68 8.52 1.54
C LEU A 486 -1.79 7.69 2.83
N GLY A 487 -1.67 8.32 4.00
CA GLY A 487 -1.85 7.67 5.30
C GLY A 487 -3.26 7.08 5.47
N ARG A 488 -4.26 7.62 4.79
CA ARG A 488 -5.63 7.05 4.79
C ARG A 488 -5.73 5.71 4.08
N ALA A 489 -4.76 5.34 3.24
CA ALA A 489 -4.76 4.08 2.47
C ALA A 489 -3.92 2.95 3.12
N THR A 490 -3.53 3.09 4.39
CA THR A 490 -2.77 2.08 5.16
C THR A 490 -3.64 1.10 5.94
N PHE A 491 -4.97 1.26 5.92
CA PHE A 491 -5.88 0.34 6.60
C PHE A 491 -5.75 -1.07 6.03
N LYS A 492 -5.86 -2.07 6.90
CA LYS A 492 -5.69 -3.47 6.54
C LYS A 492 -6.90 -3.98 5.76
N VAL A 493 -6.65 -4.50 4.56
CA VAL A 493 -7.68 -5.12 3.73
C VAL A 493 -7.94 -6.53 4.24
N ILE A 494 -9.21 -6.85 4.52
CA ILE A 494 -9.65 -8.16 5.01
C ILE A 494 -10.33 -8.95 3.90
N PRO A 495 -10.49 -10.29 4.00
CA PRO A 495 -11.25 -11.11 3.07
C PRO A 495 -12.76 -10.85 3.19
N ALA A 496 -13.17 -9.61 2.95
CA ALA A 496 -14.51 -9.11 3.25
C ALA A 496 -15.59 -9.83 2.45
N ARG A 497 -15.33 -10.16 1.18
CA ARG A 497 -16.28 -10.95 0.36
C ARG A 497 -16.52 -12.34 0.92
N TYR A 498 -15.46 -13.00 1.39
CA TYR A 498 -15.58 -14.30 2.06
C TYR A 498 -16.39 -14.18 3.35
N LEU A 499 -16.09 -13.20 4.21
CA LEU A 499 -16.82 -12.97 5.45
C LEU A 499 -18.30 -12.72 5.18
N MET A 500 -18.63 -11.84 4.23
CA MET A 500 -20.01 -11.56 3.85
C MET A 500 -20.72 -12.78 3.28
N GLY A 501 -20.04 -13.58 2.44
CA GLY A 501 -20.58 -14.83 1.91
C GLY A 501 -20.87 -15.88 2.99
N GLN A 502 -20.20 -15.80 4.15
CA GLN A 502 -20.45 -16.63 5.33
C GLN A 502 -21.37 -15.95 6.36
N ASN A 503 -21.99 -14.81 6.02
CA ASN A 503 -22.77 -13.98 6.94
C ASN A 503 -22.02 -13.56 8.22
N LYS A 504 -20.70 -13.38 8.10
CA LYS A 504 -19.80 -12.95 9.18
C LYS A 504 -19.58 -11.45 9.17
N ALA A 505 -19.21 -10.91 10.34
CA ALA A 505 -18.79 -9.53 10.51
C ALA A 505 -17.26 -9.42 10.49
N ALA A 506 -16.72 -8.20 10.48
CA ALA A 506 -15.27 -7.99 10.55
C ALA A 506 -14.70 -8.40 11.93
N ASP A 507 -15.52 -8.38 12.98
CA ASP A 507 -15.21 -8.82 14.35
C ASP A 507 -15.67 -10.25 14.68
N ASP A 508 -15.98 -11.06 13.67
CA ASP A 508 -16.32 -12.47 13.88
C ASP A 508 -15.23 -13.18 14.70
N ALA A 509 -15.61 -13.75 15.84
CA ALA A 509 -14.66 -14.28 16.82
C ALA A 509 -13.88 -15.50 16.29
N GLU A 510 -14.49 -16.31 15.43
CA GLU A 510 -13.82 -17.46 14.81
C GLU A 510 -12.76 -17.00 13.80
N PHE A 511 -13.11 -16.03 12.95
CA PHE A 511 -12.16 -15.40 12.04
C PHE A 511 -11.05 -14.66 12.79
N ALA A 512 -11.36 -13.97 13.89
CA ALA A 512 -10.36 -13.27 14.69
C ALA A 512 -9.35 -14.21 15.34
N LYS A 513 -9.75 -15.44 15.71
CA LYS A 513 -8.82 -16.45 16.27
C LYS A 513 -7.98 -17.13 15.20
N ASN A 514 -8.52 -17.31 13.99
CA ASN A 514 -7.85 -17.97 12.87
C ASN A 514 -7.94 -17.12 11.59
N PRO A 515 -7.34 -15.92 11.58
CA PRO A 515 -7.43 -15.02 10.43
C PRO A 515 -6.52 -15.49 9.31
N PHE A 516 -6.88 -15.09 8.10
CA PHE A 516 -6.01 -15.19 6.94
C PHE A 516 -6.11 -13.90 6.13
N GLY A 517 -4.98 -13.50 5.55
CA GLY A 517 -4.85 -12.26 4.79
C GLY A 517 -3.93 -12.43 3.59
N THR A 518 -3.39 -11.32 3.10
CA THR A 518 -2.46 -11.29 1.96
C THR A 518 -1.00 -11.06 2.38
N GLY A 519 -0.74 -10.83 3.67
CA GLY A 519 0.57 -10.46 4.20
C GLY A 519 1.67 -11.51 3.99
N PRO A 520 2.92 -11.15 4.33
CA PRO A 520 4.09 -12.01 4.13
C PRO A 520 4.07 -13.29 4.97
N PHE A 521 3.28 -13.34 6.05
CA PHE A 521 3.15 -14.53 6.89
C PHE A 521 1.68 -14.92 7.09
N ARG A 522 1.45 -16.17 7.45
CA ARG A 522 0.16 -16.72 7.87
C ARG A 522 0.28 -17.29 9.28
N TYR A 523 -0.80 -17.24 10.05
CA TYR A 523 -0.86 -17.84 11.38
C TYR A 523 -1.08 -19.35 11.28
N GLU A 524 -0.35 -20.12 12.08
CA GLU A 524 -0.38 -21.59 12.11
C GLU A 524 -0.85 -22.14 13.47
N GLY A 525 -1.36 -21.27 14.35
CA GLY A 525 -1.84 -21.66 15.68
C GLY A 525 -0.77 -21.51 16.76
N ARG A 526 -0.93 -22.31 17.82
CA ARG A 526 -0.02 -22.36 18.96
C ARG A 526 0.74 -23.68 18.97
N GLU A 527 2.03 -23.60 19.28
CA GLU A 527 2.90 -24.76 19.47
C GLU A 527 3.57 -24.67 20.85
N THR A 528 3.81 -25.82 21.49
CA THR A 528 4.57 -25.90 22.74
C THR A 528 6.01 -26.34 22.45
N GLU A 529 6.98 -25.57 22.92
CA GLU A 529 8.41 -25.89 22.85
C GLU A 529 8.97 -26.25 24.22
N GLY A 530 9.86 -27.26 24.25
CA GLY A 530 10.54 -27.67 25.47
C GLY A 530 9.55 -28.28 26.48
N ILE A 531 9.66 -27.87 27.76
CA ILE A 531 8.84 -28.43 28.83
C ILE A 531 7.44 -27.77 28.83
N ASP A 532 7.34 -26.43 28.74
CA ASP A 532 6.06 -25.70 28.88
C ASP A 532 5.99 -24.34 28.15
N ARG A 533 6.84 -24.07 27.14
CA ARG A 533 6.84 -22.76 26.47
C ARG A 533 5.80 -22.73 25.35
N GLU A 534 4.70 -22.01 25.54
CA GLU A 534 3.71 -21.77 24.48
C GLU A 534 4.19 -20.65 23.53
N CYS A 535 4.10 -20.91 22.22
CA CYS A 535 4.46 -19.99 21.16
C CYS A 535 3.30 -19.81 20.18
N ALA A 536 3.01 -18.57 19.77
CA ALA A 536 2.16 -18.30 18.60
C ALA A 536 3.02 -18.32 17.34
N VAL A 537 2.67 -19.15 16.35
CA VAL A 537 3.52 -19.47 15.20
C VAL A 537 2.99 -18.82 13.92
N PHE A 538 3.88 -18.13 13.21
CA PHE A 538 3.60 -17.51 11.93
C PHE A 538 4.61 -18.03 10.89
N ARG A 539 4.12 -18.57 9.77
CA ARG A 539 4.97 -19.09 8.69
C ARG A 539 4.87 -18.26 7.43
N ALA A 540 5.95 -18.23 6.65
CA ALA A 540 6.00 -17.53 5.37
C ALA A 540 4.82 -17.92 4.48
N ASN A 541 4.14 -16.92 3.93
CA ASN A 541 3.02 -17.08 3.02
C ASN A 541 3.53 -17.38 1.60
N PRO A 542 3.32 -18.58 1.04
CA PRO A 542 3.78 -18.92 -0.31
C PRO A 542 3.12 -18.05 -1.38
N GLU A 543 1.86 -17.65 -1.20
CA GLU A 543 1.12 -16.78 -2.13
C GLU A 543 1.67 -15.35 -2.15
N TYR A 544 2.38 -14.92 -1.09
CA TYR A 544 3.12 -13.67 -1.09
C TYR A 544 4.39 -13.79 -1.95
N GLY A 545 5.18 -14.85 -1.74
CA GLY A 545 6.42 -15.11 -2.47
C GLY A 545 6.24 -15.45 -3.96
N LYS A 546 5.02 -15.77 -4.41
CA LYS A 546 4.69 -15.99 -5.84
C LYS A 546 4.45 -14.68 -6.62
N ARG A 547 4.35 -13.52 -5.95
CA ARG A 547 4.02 -12.24 -6.59
C ARG A 547 5.21 -11.63 -7.33
N ALA A 548 4.92 -10.89 -8.39
CA ALA A 548 5.90 -10.08 -9.08
C ALA A 548 6.59 -9.12 -8.09
N GLY A 549 7.92 -9.05 -8.13
CA GLY A 549 8.72 -8.20 -7.23
C GLY A 549 8.85 -8.70 -5.79
N ARG A 550 8.16 -9.79 -5.40
CA ARG A 550 8.26 -10.40 -4.05
C ARG A 550 8.84 -11.81 -4.08
N PHE A 551 9.38 -12.22 -5.23
CA PHE A 551 9.92 -13.55 -5.43
C PHE A 551 11.01 -13.89 -4.41
N GLY A 552 10.87 -15.03 -3.74
CA GLY A 552 11.79 -15.48 -2.69
C GLY A 552 11.59 -14.84 -1.31
N LEU A 553 10.74 -13.81 -1.17
CA LEU A 553 10.35 -13.22 0.12
C LEU A 553 9.18 -14.00 0.75
N PRO A 554 8.98 -13.91 2.09
CA PRO A 554 9.86 -13.28 3.08
C PRO A 554 11.14 -14.09 3.35
N TRP A 555 12.28 -13.43 3.63
CA TRP A 555 13.55 -14.14 3.88
C TRP A 555 13.56 -14.95 5.18
N ILE A 556 12.97 -14.39 6.24
CA ILE A 556 12.62 -15.15 7.44
C ILE A 556 11.44 -16.04 7.10
N ARG A 557 11.54 -17.33 7.43
CA ARG A 557 10.52 -18.32 7.05
C ARG A 557 9.51 -18.61 8.14
N GLU A 558 9.86 -18.31 9.38
CA GLU A 558 9.00 -18.51 10.54
C GLU A 558 9.27 -17.45 11.60
N ILE A 559 8.20 -16.94 12.21
CA ILE A 559 8.23 -16.02 13.34
C ILE A 559 7.46 -16.68 14.47
N ARG A 560 8.04 -16.69 15.67
CA ARG A 560 7.42 -17.25 16.88
C ARG A 560 7.30 -16.17 17.94
N PHE A 561 6.08 -15.87 18.36
CA PHE A 561 5.85 -15.01 19.52
C PHE A 561 5.80 -15.86 20.78
N PHE A 562 6.47 -15.42 21.84
CA PHE A 562 6.42 -16.06 23.15
C PHE A 562 6.51 -14.99 24.25
N VAL A 563 6.10 -15.33 25.47
CA VAL A 563 6.22 -14.42 26.62
C VAL A 563 7.53 -14.70 27.36
N PRO A 564 8.52 -13.78 27.34
CA PRO A 564 9.77 -13.97 28.07
C PRO A 564 9.53 -13.89 29.58
N THR A 565 10.22 -14.73 30.35
CA THR A 565 10.21 -14.66 31.82
C THR A 565 11.57 -14.19 32.32
N GLN A 566 11.61 -13.49 33.45
CA GLN A 566 12.88 -12.98 33.98
C GLN A 566 13.93 -14.07 34.24
N THR A 567 13.48 -15.29 34.55
CA THR A 567 14.33 -16.45 34.83
C THR A 567 14.82 -17.14 33.56
N SER A 568 14.07 -17.06 32.45
CA SER A 568 14.44 -17.72 31.18
C SER A 568 15.31 -16.85 30.28
N LEU A 569 15.30 -15.51 30.42
CA LEU A 569 15.94 -14.59 29.48
C LEU A 569 17.38 -14.96 29.08
N ALA A 570 18.30 -15.14 30.02
CA ALA A 570 19.70 -15.45 29.70
C ALA A 570 19.83 -16.78 28.93
N LYS A 571 19.01 -17.77 29.28
CA LYS A 571 18.95 -19.06 28.59
C LYS A 571 18.34 -18.92 27.19
N ASP A 572 17.27 -18.15 27.06
CA ASP A 572 16.59 -17.91 25.79
C ASP A 572 17.51 -17.21 24.80
N VAL A 573 18.23 -16.18 25.26
CA VAL A 573 19.22 -15.48 24.44
C VAL A 573 20.39 -16.38 24.07
N ALA A 574 21.00 -17.09 25.03
CA ALA A 574 22.10 -18.01 24.75
C ALA A 574 21.70 -19.17 23.82
N GLY A 575 20.42 -19.58 23.85
CA GLY A 575 19.86 -20.61 22.99
C GLY A 575 19.44 -20.13 21.59
N GLY A 576 19.56 -18.83 21.27
CA GLY A 576 19.03 -18.28 20.02
C GLY A 576 17.49 -18.31 19.95
N GLN A 577 16.83 -18.24 21.10
CA GLN A 577 15.37 -18.30 21.28
C GLN A 577 14.79 -16.96 21.72
N LEU A 578 15.54 -15.86 21.56
CA LEU A 578 15.06 -14.49 21.60
C LEU A 578 15.91 -13.65 20.64
N HIS A 579 15.28 -13.07 19.61
CA HIS A 579 15.96 -12.23 18.62
C HIS A 579 15.48 -10.77 18.66
N LEU A 580 14.22 -10.56 19.03
CA LEU A 580 13.59 -9.24 19.12
C LEU A 580 12.67 -9.22 20.32
N TYR A 581 12.78 -8.23 21.19
CA TYR A 581 11.79 -7.95 22.24
C TYR A 581 11.32 -6.51 22.05
N PRO A 582 10.26 -6.29 21.24
CA PRO A 582 9.71 -4.97 21.05
C PRO A 582 9.02 -4.52 22.32
N ASP A 583 9.26 -3.26 22.70
CA ASP A 583 8.67 -2.63 23.88
C ASP A 583 8.99 -3.39 25.17
N ALA A 584 10.25 -3.75 25.35
CA ALA A 584 10.71 -4.46 26.54
C ALA A 584 10.41 -3.64 27.80
N PRO A 585 9.93 -4.28 28.89
CA PRO A 585 9.64 -3.56 30.14
C PRO A 585 10.86 -2.81 30.67
N SER A 586 10.70 -1.55 31.10
CA SER A 586 11.82 -0.68 31.52
C SER A 586 12.71 -1.31 32.60
N GLU A 587 12.15 -2.12 33.50
CA GLU A 587 12.87 -2.82 34.57
C GLU A 587 13.83 -3.91 34.06
N MET A 588 13.62 -4.39 32.83
CA MET A 588 14.46 -5.40 32.19
C MET A 588 15.61 -4.78 31.41
N VAL A 589 15.50 -3.49 31.06
CA VAL A 589 16.49 -2.79 30.25
C VAL A 589 17.89 -2.77 30.87
N PRO A 590 18.08 -2.50 32.18
CA PRO A 590 19.41 -2.56 32.80
C PRO A 590 20.09 -3.91 32.60
N ARG A 591 19.34 -5.01 32.71
CA ARG A 591 19.88 -6.37 32.51
C ARG A 591 20.44 -6.57 31.11
N PHE A 592 19.73 -6.11 30.08
CA PHE A 592 20.22 -6.20 28.70
C PHE A 592 21.45 -5.32 28.43
N ARG A 593 21.69 -4.27 29.23
CA ARG A 593 22.85 -3.38 29.09
C ARG A 593 24.06 -3.83 29.94
N GLU A 594 23.82 -4.47 31.08
CA GLU A 594 24.84 -4.72 32.10
C GLU A 594 25.21 -6.20 32.25
N ASP A 595 24.23 -7.12 32.21
CA ASP A 595 24.44 -8.55 32.44
C ASP A 595 25.33 -9.15 31.33
N ALA A 596 26.38 -9.86 31.73
CA ALA A 596 27.22 -10.62 30.83
C ALA A 596 26.40 -11.71 30.10
N GLY A 597 26.69 -11.94 28.83
CA GLY A 597 25.92 -12.84 27.97
C GLY A 597 24.65 -12.21 27.36
N LEU A 598 24.05 -11.21 27.99
CA LEU A 598 22.94 -10.44 27.38
C LEU A 598 23.49 -9.26 26.57
N LYS A 599 24.29 -8.38 27.18
CA LYS A 599 24.86 -7.19 26.49
C LYS A 599 25.80 -7.54 25.33
N ASP A 600 26.36 -8.74 25.38
CA ASP A 600 27.33 -9.22 24.39
C ASP A 600 26.65 -9.58 23.07
N VAL A 601 25.35 -9.92 23.08
CA VAL A 601 24.60 -10.36 21.91
C VAL A 601 23.34 -9.54 21.63
N MET A 602 22.85 -8.77 22.60
CA MET A 602 21.71 -7.87 22.45
C MET A 602 22.12 -6.41 22.39
N ARG A 603 21.35 -5.60 21.66
CA ARG A 603 21.37 -4.14 21.66
C ARG A 603 20.07 -3.64 22.26
N VAL A 604 20.14 -2.56 23.02
CA VAL A 604 18.95 -1.85 23.52
C VAL A 604 18.91 -0.48 22.87
N GLU A 605 17.92 -0.26 22.04
CA GLU A 605 17.66 1.03 21.38
C GLU A 605 16.37 1.64 21.93
N VAL A 606 16.22 2.96 21.82
CA VAL A 606 14.98 3.67 22.13
C VAL A 606 14.33 4.09 20.82
N ALA A 607 13.04 3.80 20.64
CA ALA A 607 12.35 4.15 19.41
C ALA A 607 12.28 5.68 19.20
N ASP A 608 12.66 6.15 18.01
CA ASP A 608 12.59 7.56 17.59
C ASP A 608 11.15 8.05 17.50
N THR A 609 10.27 7.18 16.99
CA THR A 609 8.85 7.43 16.87
C THR A 609 8.10 6.85 18.06
N ASN A 610 7.38 7.71 18.79
CA ASN A 610 6.52 7.29 19.89
C ASN A 610 5.24 8.12 19.91
N ARG A 611 4.13 7.49 19.52
CA ARG A 611 2.79 8.09 19.46
C ARG A 611 1.91 7.74 20.66
N ARG A 612 2.43 6.99 21.62
CA ARG A 612 1.70 6.56 22.81
C ARG A 612 1.86 7.60 23.92
N VAL A 613 0.74 7.95 24.54
CA VAL A 613 0.68 8.74 25.77
C VAL A 613 -0.04 7.95 26.86
N HIS A 614 0.39 8.10 28.11
CA HIS A 614 -0.33 7.58 29.27
C HIS A 614 -1.26 8.66 29.82
N ILE A 615 -2.48 8.26 30.15
CA ILE A 615 -3.54 9.17 30.56
C ILE A 615 -4.29 8.60 31.76
N LEU A 616 -4.89 9.50 32.55
CA LEU A 616 -6.07 9.19 33.34
C LEU A 616 -7.29 9.53 32.50
N ALA A 617 -7.98 8.50 32.01
CA ALA A 617 -9.27 8.64 31.40
C ALA A 617 -10.28 9.14 32.44
N VAL A 618 -11.05 10.17 32.10
CA VAL A 618 -12.07 10.78 32.95
C VAL A 618 -13.43 10.42 32.37
N ASN A 619 -14.30 9.79 33.15
CA ASN A 619 -15.65 9.46 32.69
C ASN A 619 -16.59 10.66 32.85
N HIS A 620 -16.87 11.35 31.75
CA HIS A 620 -17.76 12.53 31.74
C HIS A 620 -19.23 12.18 31.96
N ARG A 621 -19.58 10.89 32.02
CA ARG A 621 -20.92 10.44 32.43
C ARG A 621 -21.14 10.64 33.93
N GLN A 622 -20.07 10.77 34.72
CA GLN A 622 -20.16 11.12 36.13
C GLN A 622 -20.37 12.62 36.31
N THR A 623 -21.47 13.01 36.96
CA THR A 623 -21.85 14.42 37.12
C THR A 623 -20.76 15.30 37.72
N PRO A 624 -20.04 14.91 38.80
CA PRO A 624 -18.97 15.75 39.35
C PRO A 624 -17.84 15.98 38.34
N LEU A 625 -17.49 14.95 37.55
CA LEU A 625 -16.40 15.00 36.57
C LEU A 625 -16.75 15.81 35.33
N GLN A 626 -17.99 16.28 35.17
CA GLN A 626 -18.38 17.25 34.13
C GLN A 626 -17.92 18.68 34.44
N ASN A 627 -17.55 18.98 35.69
CA ASN A 627 -17.00 20.28 36.07
C ASN A 627 -15.53 20.42 35.66
N ASP A 628 -15.20 21.47 34.90
CA ASP A 628 -13.85 21.72 34.38
C ASP A 628 -12.86 22.14 35.49
N HIS A 629 -13.27 22.93 36.47
CA HIS A 629 -12.43 23.29 37.63
C HIS A 629 -12.02 22.04 38.43
N LEU A 630 -12.94 21.09 38.64
CA LEU A 630 -12.59 19.81 39.27
C LEU A 630 -11.55 19.07 38.44
N ARG A 631 -11.75 18.90 37.13
CA ARG A 631 -10.79 18.19 36.26
C ARG A 631 -9.42 18.88 36.21
N GLN A 632 -9.40 20.22 36.14
CA GLN A 632 -8.18 21.02 36.22
C GLN A 632 -7.47 20.82 37.57
N GLY A 633 -8.22 20.85 38.68
CA GLY A 633 -7.71 20.62 40.02
C GLY A 633 -7.11 19.23 40.19
N LEU A 634 -7.81 18.18 39.74
CA LEU A 634 -7.32 16.80 39.73
C LEU A 634 -6.04 16.67 38.91
N SER A 635 -5.99 17.26 37.71
CA SER A 635 -4.77 17.26 36.88
C SER A 635 -3.61 17.99 37.56
N ALA A 636 -3.89 19.13 38.18
CA ALA A 636 -2.90 19.98 38.84
C ALA A 636 -2.37 19.39 40.16
N ALA A 637 -3.13 18.51 40.82
CA ALA A 637 -2.71 17.83 42.04
C ALA A 637 -1.64 16.75 41.80
N ILE A 638 -1.57 16.18 40.58
CA ILE A 638 -0.68 15.05 40.28
C ILE A 638 0.72 15.55 39.92
N ASN A 639 1.69 15.28 40.81
CA ASN A 639 3.10 15.48 40.58
C ASN A 639 3.69 14.31 39.75
N ARG A 640 3.53 14.43 38.43
CA ARG A 640 3.97 13.44 37.42
C ARG A 640 5.46 13.18 37.48
N GLU A 641 6.25 14.23 37.67
CA GLU A 641 7.71 14.15 37.68
C GLU A 641 8.22 13.35 38.89
N ALA A 642 7.60 13.53 40.05
CA ALA A 642 7.90 12.73 41.24
C ALA A 642 7.58 11.25 41.03
N ILE A 643 6.43 10.93 40.41
CA ILE A 643 6.05 9.54 40.10
C ILE A 643 7.01 8.91 39.10
N LEU A 644 7.37 9.62 38.02
CA LEU A 644 8.33 9.15 37.03
C LEU A 644 9.70 8.88 37.65
N LYS A 645 10.20 9.82 38.44
CA LYS A 645 11.49 9.70 39.12
C LYS A 645 11.56 8.47 40.02
N GLU A 646 10.48 8.18 40.75
CA GLU A 646 10.48 7.08 41.70
C GLU A 646 10.22 5.71 41.05
N LEU A 647 9.33 5.64 40.06
CA LEU A 647 8.84 4.37 39.53
C LEU A 647 9.42 3.97 38.17
N TYR A 648 10.02 4.89 37.43
CA TYR A 648 10.52 4.64 36.07
C TYR A 648 12.00 5.01 35.89
N ARG A 649 12.44 6.17 36.38
CA ARG A 649 13.80 6.66 36.16
C ARG A 649 14.76 6.16 37.23
N THR A 650 15.30 4.97 36.99
CA THR A 650 16.43 4.44 37.77
C THR A 650 17.74 4.74 37.04
N ALA A 651 18.86 4.85 37.77
CA ALA A 651 20.16 5.06 37.16
C ALA A 651 20.47 3.92 36.15
N PRO A 652 21.08 4.22 34.98
CA PRO A 652 21.63 5.51 34.52
C PRO A 652 20.63 6.42 33.75
N ASP A 653 19.38 6.00 33.58
CA ASP A 653 18.39 6.62 32.69
C ASP A 653 17.60 7.78 33.35
N GLU A 654 18.30 8.71 34.01
CA GLU A 654 17.67 9.81 34.78
C GLU A 654 16.84 10.79 33.95
N LYS A 655 17.01 10.79 32.62
CA LYS A 655 16.25 11.62 31.67
C LYS A 655 15.27 10.81 30.80
N ALA A 656 15.22 9.48 30.96
CA ALA A 656 14.27 8.65 30.22
C ALA A 656 12.84 8.89 30.70
N HIS A 657 11.85 8.71 29.83
CA HIS A 657 10.44 8.94 30.11
C HIS A 657 10.12 10.40 30.49
N VAL A 658 9.10 11.02 29.89
CA VAL A 658 8.83 12.45 30.06
C VAL A 658 7.43 12.71 30.61
N ALA A 659 7.32 13.63 31.57
CA ALA A 659 6.02 14.11 32.04
C ALA A 659 5.33 14.90 30.91
N LEU A 660 4.04 14.68 30.71
CA LEU A 660 3.30 15.39 29.68
C LEU A 660 2.86 16.77 30.17
N THR A 661 2.93 17.75 29.27
CA THR A 661 2.48 19.12 29.51
C THR A 661 1.15 19.44 28.84
N GLY A 662 0.57 18.46 28.13
CA GLY A 662 -0.73 18.55 27.48
C GLY A 662 -1.09 17.23 26.81
N PRO A 663 -1.95 17.24 25.78
CA PRO A 663 -2.49 16.01 25.21
C PRO A 663 -1.47 15.24 24.34
N PHE A 664 -0.52 15.95 23.72
CA PHE A 664 0.37 15.41 22.69
C PHE A 664 1.72 14.95 23.25
N PRO A 665 2.43 14.03 22.57
CA PRO A 665 3.83 13.72 22.84
C PRO A 665 4.70 14.97 22.95
N LEU A 666 5.57 15.01 23.95
CA LEU A 666 6.27 16.24 24.35
C LEU A 666 7.18 16.78 23.24
N LYS A 667 7.87 15.89 22.52
CA LYS A 667 8.81 16.23 21.45
C LYS A 667 8.13 16.45 20.08
N SER A 668 6.84 16.14 19.95
CA SER A 668 6.11 16.31 18.68
C SER A 668 5.95 17.78 18.27
N TRP A 669 5.64 18.01 17.00
CA TRP A 669 5.33 19.36 16.48
C TRP A 669 4.02 19.93 17.04
N ALA A 670 3.11 19.06 17.48
CA ALA A 670 1.80 19.42 18.02
C ALA A 670 1.89 20.07 19.41
N THR A 671 2.97 19.81 20.15
CA THR A 671 3.26 20.49 21.41
C THR A 671 3.97 21.82 21.15
N PRO A 672 3.40 22.97 21.54
CA PRO A 672 4.06 24.27 21.42
C PRO A 672 5.40 24.27 22.16
N GLN A 673 6.45 24.86 21.57
CA GLN A 673 7.78 24.88 22.18
C GLN A 673 7.76 25.53 23.58
N SER A 674 6.99 26.59 23.76
CA SER A 674 6.81 27.28 25.05
C SER A 674 6.13 26.42 26.12
N ALA A 675 5.37 25.40 25.71
CA ALA A 675 4.65 24.52 26.63
C ALA A 675 5.47 23.29 27.05
N ARG A 676 6.60 22.99 26.40
CA ARG A 676 7.39 21.77 26.66
C ARG A 676 7.96 21.69 28.08
N ASP A 677 8.27 22.84 28.68
CA ASP A 677 8.81 22.92 30.04
C ASP A 677 7.76 23.37 31.07
N THR A 678 6.50 23.55 30.64
CA THR A 678 5.42 24.03 31.51
C THR A 678 4.78 22.87 32.28
N SER A 679 5.13 22.72 33.55
CA SER A 679 4.50 21.73 34.44
C SER A 679 2.99 21.92 34.56
N LEU A 680 2.23 20.84 34.40
CA LEU A 680 0.79 20.81 34.73
C LEU A 680 0.53 20.69 36.23
N TYR A 681 1.49 20.16 37.01
CA TYR A 681 1.41 20.13 38.46
C TYR A 681 1.49 21.55 39.02
N LYS A 682 0.57 21.91 39.91
CA LYS A 682 0.53 23.21 40.60
C LYS A 682 0.33 23.00 42.10
N PRO A 683 1.32 23.37 42.94
CA PRO A 683 1.10 23.47 44.38
C PRO A 683 -0.10 24.40 44.65
N GLY A 684 -1.09 23.94 45.41
CA GLY A 684 -2.34 24.68 45.64
C GLY A 684 -3.53 24.28 44.76
N ALA A 685 -3.45 23.17 44.02
CA ALA A 685 -4.55 22.61 43.22
C ALA A 685 -5.88 22.42 43.98
N GLY A 686 -5.83 22.30 45.31
CA GLY A 686 -7.01 22.17 46.17
C GLY A 686 -8.05 23.27 46.04
N ALA A 687 -7.65 24.50 45.69
CA ALA A 687 -8.60 25.60 45.46
C ALA A 687 -9.53 25.33 44.26
N LEU A 688 -8.99 24.80 43.16
CA LEU A 688 -9.77 24.42 41.98
C LEU A 688 -10.68 23.22 42.27
N ILE A 689 -10.19 22.25 43.05
CA ILE A 689 -10.99 21.10 43.49
C ILE A 689 -12.16 21.57 44.35
N ALA A 690 -11.91 22.45 45.33
CA ALA A 690 -12.93 22.98 46.22
C ALA A 690 -13.99 23.81 45.47
N GLU A 691 -13.56 24.64 44.51
CA GLU A 691 -14.44 25.40 43.62
C GLU A 691 -15.31 24.46 42.77
N GLY A 692 -14.71 23.46 42.13
CA GLY A 692 -15.42 22.51 41.28
C GLY A 692 -16.44 21.62 42.03
N LEU A 693 -16.20 21.35 43.32
CA LEU A 693 -17.11 20.57 44.16
C LEU A 693 -18.17 21.41 44.88
N GLY A 694 -18.01 22.73 44.98
CA GLY A 694 -18.94 23.59 45.72
C GLY A 694 -19.15 23.15 47.19
N GLY A 695 -18.10 22.61 47.83
CA GLY A 695 -18.13 22.11 49.22
C GLY A 695 -18.65 20.68 49.39
N GLN A 696 -19.01 19.97 48.31
CA GLN A 696 -19.34 18.55 48.37
C GLN A 696 -18.10 17.68 48.59
N ARG A 697 -18.30 16.46 49.10
CA ARG A 697 -17.28 15.42 49.13
C ARG A 697 -17.68 14.28 48.22
N ILE A 698 -16.73 13.73 47.49
CA ILE A 698 -16.98 12.65 46.53
C ILE A 698 -15.97 11.52 46.72
N LYS A 699 -16.38 10.31 46.32
CA LYS A 699 -15.51 9.15 46.20
C LYS A 699 -15.44 8.75 44.72
N LEU A 700 -14.22 8.54 44.21
CA LEU A 700 -13.96 8.19 42.81
C LEU A 700 -13.19 6.87 42.73
N ARG A 701 -13.64 5.94 41.89
CA ARG A 701 -12.91 4.71 41.57
C ARG A 701 -11.83 5.01 40.53
N LEU A 702 -10.58 4.66 40.86
CA LEU A 702 -9.47 4.68 39.93
C LEU A 702 -9.17 3.25 39.45
N THR A 703 -9.67 2.92 38.26
CA THR A 703 -9.53 1.59 37.66
C THR A 703 -8.19 1.46 36.93
N PHE A 704 -7.49 0.34 37.07
CA PHE A 704 -6.21 0.09 36.39
C PHE A 704 -6.03 -1.40 36.04
N LEU A 705 -5.15 -1.69 35.09
CA LEU A 705 -4.76 -3.06 34.73
C LEU A 705 -3.87 -3.66 35.82
N SER A 706 -4.31 -4.77 36.43
CA SER A 706 -3.56 -5.47 37.49
C SER A 706 -2.39 -6.32 36.98
N ASP A 707 -2.33 -6.55 35.67
CA ASP A 707 -1.31 -7.40 35.02
C ASP A 707 0.10 -6.80 35.15
N ASP A 708 0.21 -5.46 35.21
CA ASP A 708 1.42 -4.76 35.58
C ASP A 708 1.33 -4.31 37.06
N PRO A 709 2.14 -4.90 37.97
CA PRO A 709 2.13 -4.54 39.39
C PRO A 709 2.52 -3.08 39.65
N ARG A 710 3.18 -2.39 38.70
CA ARG A 710 3.51 -0.97 38.80
C ARG A 710 2.27 -0.09 38.78
N ASN A 711 1.22 -0.49 38.06
CA ASN A 711 -0.02 0.28 37.98
C ASN A 711 -0.68 0.46 39.36
N ALA A 712 -0.61 -0.55 40.22
CA ALA A 712 -1.09 -0.45 41.59
C ALA A 712 -0.31 0.63 42.38
N LYS A 713 1.01 0.67 42.26
CA LYS A 713 1.85 1.69 42.91
C LYS A 713 1.55 3.09 42.38
N ILE A 714 1.36 3.21 41.07
CA ILE A 714 0.97 4.48 40.42
C ILE A 714 -0.38 4.97 40.96
N ALA A 715 -1.39 4.11 40.98
CA ALA A 715 -2.73 4.45 41.45
C ALA A 715 -2.73 4.88 42.92
N GLN A 716 -1.94 4.23 43.78
CA GLN A 716 -1.76 4.62 45.18
C GLN A 716 -1.09 6.00 45.33
N LYS A 717 -0.11 6.33 44.48
CA LYS A 717 0.52 7.66 44.49
C LYS A 717 -0.44 8.76 44.01
N ILE A 718 -1.21 8.49 42.96
CA ILE A 718 -2.24 9.41 42.49
C ILE A 718 -3.30 9.64 43.58
N LYS A 719 -3.77 8.57 44.24
CA LYS A 719 -4.66 8.65 45.41
C LYS A 719 -4.08 9.58 46.47
N ALA A 720 -2.86 9.33 46.94
CA ALA A 720 -2.24 10.10 47.99
C ALA A 720 -2.12 11.59 47.62
N GLN A 721 -1.65 11.92 46.41
CA GLN A 721 -1.47 13.30 45.96
C GLN A 721 -2.80 14.06 45.81
N VAL A 722 -3.85 13.41 45.31
CA VAL A 722 -5.18 14.03 45.17
C VAL A 722 -5.88 14.20 46.51
N GLU A 723 -5.81 13.20 47.38
CA GLU A 723 -6.39 13.27 48.73
C GLU A 723 -5.70 14.35 49.57
N GLU A 724 -4.37 14.43 49.53
CA GLU A 724 -3.60 15.48 50.18
C GLU A 724 -3.95 16.87 49.63
N ALA A 725 -3.99 17.03 48.31
CA ALA A 725 -4.33 18.31 47.69
C ALA A 725 -5.77 18.77 47.97
N SER A 726 -6.70 17.83 48.19
CA SER A 726 -8.11 18.11 48.46
C SER A 726 -8.47 18.13 49.96
N ALA A 727 -7.49 17.94 50.85
CA ALA A 727 -7.72 17.93 52.28
C ALA A 727 -8.12 19.32 52.81
N ASP A 728 -9.13 19.33 53.69
CA ASP A 728 -9.48 20.51 54.47
C ASP A 728 -8.46 20.77 55.60
N LYS A 729 -8.69 21.83 56.39
CA LYS A 729 -7.85 22.17 57.54
C LYS A 729 -7.79 21.08 58.62
N ALA A 730 -8.73 20.14 58.63
CA ALA A 730 -8.77 19.01 59.54
C ALA A 730 -8.14 17.74 58.93
N GLY A 731 -7.52 17.85 57.75
CA GLY A 731 -6.87 16.74 57.06
C GLY A 731 -7.84 15.76 56.38
N LYS A 732 -9.13 16.09 56.25
CA LYS A 732 -10.10 15.21 55.60
C LYS A 732 -10.22 15.55 54.11
N PRO A 733 -9.96 14.60 53.18
CA PRO A 733 -10.01 14.87 51.75
C PRO A 733 -11.44 15.18 51.27
N ALA A 734 -11.56 16.15 50.36
CA ALA A 734 -12.81 16.39 49.63
C ALA A 734 -13.02 15.38 48.48
N VAL A 735 -11.94 14.82 47.94
CA VAL A 735 -11.96 13.75 46.95
C VAL A 735 -11.25 12.53 47.52
N GLU A 736 -12.00 11.45 47.77
CA GLU A 736 -11.44 10.15 48.13
C GLU A 736 -11.27 9.30 46.86
N ILE A 737 -10.09 8.70 46.66
CA ILE A 737 -9.82 7.82 45.51
C ILE A 737 -9.75 6.37 45.97
N ASP A 738 -10.45 5.47 45.27
CA ASP A 738 -10.46 4.04 45.50
C ASP A 738 -9.76 3.30 44.34
N PRO A 739 -8.50 2.86 44.48
CA PRO A 739 -7.78 2.14 43.44
C PRO A 739 -8.36 0.73 43.24
N VAL A 740 -8.82 0.42 42.02
CA VAL A 740 -9.41 -0.87 41.65
C VAL A 740 -8.59 -1.51 40.53
N GLY A 741 -7.84 -2.56 40.87
CA GLY A 741 -7.09 -3.36 39.89
C GLY A 741 -7.97 -4.42 39.24
N LEU A 742 -7.97 -4.50 37.91
CA LEU A 742 -8.72 -5.51 37.14
C LEU A 742 -7.80 -6.24 36.15
N PRO A 743 -8.02 -7.55 35.92
CA PRO A 743 -7.34 -8.27 34.85
C PRO A 743 -7.77 -7.73 33.47
N ALA A 744 -6.94 -7.91 32.44
CA ALA A 744 -7.14 -7.30 31.11
C ALA A 744 -8.56 -7.40 30.53
N GLN A 745 -9.19 -8.58 30.62
CA GLN A 745 -10.54 -8.79 30.08
C GLN A 745 -11.60 -7.97 30.83
N ALA A 746 -11.58 -8.01 32.16
CA ALA A 746 -12.52 -7.27 32.99
C ALA A 746 -12.28 -5.75 32.90
N PHE A 747 -11.02 -5.32 32.81
CA PHE A 747 -10.68 -3.92 32.55
C PHE A 747 -11.27 -3.45 31.23
N ARG A 748 -11.11 -4.25 30.16
CA ARG A 748 -11.65 -3.91 28.84
C ARG A 748 -13.16 -3.75 28.88
N GLU A 749 -13.85 -4.73 29.45
CA GLU A 749 -15.30 -4.73 29.58
C GLU A 749 -15.79 -3.51 30.37
N LYS A 750 -15.21 -3.25 31.55
CA LYS A 750 -15.61 -2.11 32.40
C LYS A 750 -15.31 -0.76 31.77
N VAL A 751 -14.14 -0.59 31.14
CA VAL A 751 -13.69 0.72 30.66
C VAL A 751 -14.20 1.03 29.25
N TYR A 752 -14.05 0.12 28.28
CA TYR A 752 -14.34 0.39 26.87
C TYR A 752 -15.74 -0.05 26.42
N THR A 753 -16.34 -1.03 27.10
CA THR A 753 -17.64 -1.59 26.70
C THR A 753 -18.78 -1.05 27.56
N GLU A 754 -18.68 -1.17 28.87
CA GLU A 754 -19.72 -0.79 29.83
C GLU A 754 -19.62 0.67 30.30
N HIS A 755 -18.43 1.26 30.21
CA HIS A 755 -18.11 2.57 30.78
C HIS A 755 -18.38 2.69 32.30
N ASP A 756 -18.24 1.58 33.03
CA ASP A 756 -18.41 1.49 34.48
C ASP A 756 -17.07 1.75 35.20
N TYR A 757 -16.69 3.02 35.23
CA TYR A 757 -15.52 3.54 35.94
C TYR A 757 -15.70 5.04 36.20
N ASP A 758 -14.89 5.63 37.08
CA ASP A 758 -14.87 7.09 37.26
C ASP A 758 -13.60 7.68 36.66
N LEU A 759 -12.45 7.12 37.05
CA LEU A 759 -11.14 7.37 36.50
C LEU A 759 -10.52 6.05 36.04
N ALA A 760 -9.77 6.03 34.93
CA ALA A 760 -9.04 4.84 34.50
C ALA A 760 -7.61 5.16 34.05
N LEU A 761 -6.62 4.42 34.55
CA LEU A 761 -5.23 4.50 34.12
C LEU A 761 -5.07 3.67 32.83
N THR A 762 -4.82 4.33 31.72
CA THR A 762 -4.73 3.70 30.39
C THR A 762 -3.78 4.46 29.48
N THR A 763 -3.51 3.91 28.31
CA THR A 763 -2.81 4.59 27.22
C THR A 763 -3.78 5.13 26.18
N PHE A 764 -3.30 6.08 25.39
CA PHE A 764 -3.90 6.51 24.13
C PHE A 764 -2.81 6.53 23.05
N ASP A 765 -3.07 5.85 21.95
CA ASP A 765 -2.18 5.76 20.79
C ASP A 765 -2.71 6.66 19.68
N TYR A 766 -1.93 7.68 19.30
CA TYR A 766 -2.25 8.44 18.09
C TYR A 766 -2.02 7.57 16.85
N ARG A 767 -2.97 7.61 15.91
CA ARG A 767 -2.93 6.83 14.68
C ARG A 767 -1.71 7.16 13.80
N ASP A 768 -1.41 8.44 13.67
CA ASP A 768 -0.42 8.98 12.74
C ASP A 768 0.22 10.26 13.33
N ASP A 769 1.23 10.81 12.67
CA ASP A 769 1.92 12.03 13.11
C ASP A 769 1.10 13.31 12.90
N LEU A 770 -0.19 13.22 12.53
CA LEU A 770 -1.10 14.36 12.62
C LEU A 770 -1.56 14.61 14.06
N TYR A 771 -1.35 13.65 14.96
CA TYR A 771 -1.71 13.72 16.38
C TYR A 771 -3.16 14.17 16.60
N SER A 772 -4.10 13.66 15.80
CA SER A 772 -5.51 14.09 15.88
C SER A 772 -6.17 13.62 17.18
N LEU A 773 -6.73 14.55 17.95
CA LEU A 773 -7.58 14.24 19.11
C LEU A 773 -9.01 13.85 18.72
N ALA A 774 -9.40 14.05 17.47
CA ALA A 774 -10.76 13.80 17.02
C ALA A 774 -11.16 12.33 17.19
N GLY A 775 -10.23 11.39 16.99
CA GLY A 775 -10.51 9.95 17.16
C GLY A 775 -11.03 9.61 18.57
N LEU A 776 -10.38 10.12 19.62
CA LEU A 776 -10.72 9.87 21.03
C LEU A 776 -11.87 10.76 21.54
N LEU A 777 -12.03 11.97 21.01
CA LEU A 777 -12.98 12.99 21.52
C LEU A 777 -14.21 13.19 20.63
N ASP A 778 -14.44 12.31 19.66
CA ASP A 778 -15.63 12.32 18.81
C ASP A 778 -16.89 11.96 19.63
N PRO A 779 -17.87 12.86 19.79
CA PRO A 779 -19.08 12.57 20.55
C PRO A 779 -19.95 11.47 19.90
N GLU A 780 -19.87 11.29 18.58
CA GLU A 780 -20.58 10.21 17.89
C GLU A 780 -20.00 8.84 18.24
N ALA A 781 -18.72 8.81 18.64
CA ALA A 781 -18.01 7.60 19.04
C ALA A 781 -18.08 7.27 20.54
N ALA A 782 -19.01 7.86 21.29
CA ALA A 782 -19.15 7.65 22.74
C ALA A 782 -20.04 6.47 23.14
N GLY A 783 -20.51 5.70 22.16
CA GLY A 783 -21.28 4.47 22.37
C GLY A 783 -20.43 3.29 22.86
N ARG A 784 -21.09 2.15 23.08
CA ARG A 784 -20.45 0.89 23.46
C ARG A 784 -19.36 0.50 22.47
N ASP A 785 -18.17 0.13 22.97
CA ASP A 785 -16.98 -0.21 22.17
C ASP A 785 -16.45 0.93 21.27
N GLY A 786 -16.98 2.15 21.44
CA GLY A 786 -16.58 3.34 20.69
C GLY A 786 -15.24 3.90 21.16
N ARG A 787 -14.57 4.64 20.27
CA ARG A 787 -13.27 5.27 20.54
C ARG A 787 -13.33 6.30 21.67
N ASN A 788 -14.47 6.99 21.85
CA ASN A 788 -14.68 7.97 22.93
C ASN A 788 -15.29 7.30 24.17
N PHE A 789 -14.55 6.36 24.74
CA PHE A 789 -14.95 5.69 25.98
C PHE A 789 -15.01 6.64 27.19
N LEU A 790 -14.39 7.84 27.08
CA LEU A 790 -14.45 8.93 28.06
C LEU A 790 -15.88 9.51 28.22
N GLY A 791 -16.69 9.43 27.17
CA GLY A 791 -18.00 10.08 27.12
C GLY A 791 -17.92 11.61 27.01
N TYR A 792 -16.80 12.17 26.54
CA TYR A 792 -16.64 13.62 26.42
C TYR A 792 -17.62 14.16 25.37
N LEU A 793 -18.47 15.11 25.76
CA LEU A 793 -19.55 15.67 24.95
C LEU A 793 -20.60 14.64 24.48
N ALA A 794 -20.66 13.47 25.13
CA ALA A 794 -21.62 12.42 24.77
C ALA A 794 -23.07 12.83 25.08
N THR A 795 -24.02 12.20 24.40
CA THR A 795 -25.45 12.35 24.72
C THR A 795 -25.71 12.00 26.18
N GLY A 796 -26.47 12.86 26.88
CA GLY A 796 -26.76 12.69 28.31
C GLY A 796 -25.74 13.36 29.25
N THR A 797 -24.69 14.01 28.72
CA THR A 797 -23.79 14.87 29.49
C THR A 797 -24.19 16.34 29.35
N ASN A 798 -23.77 17.19 30.30
CA ASN A 798 -24.05 18.63 30.29
C ASN A 798 -22.75 19.45 30.09
N PRO A 799 -22.13 19.41 28.90
CA PRO A 799 -20.87 20.08 28.68
C PRO A 799 -21.02 21.61 28.67
N ALA A 800 -20.00 22.31 29.15
CA ALA A 800 -19.96 23.77 29.12
C ALA A 800 -19.72 24.28 27.70
N GLU A 801 -20.02 25.56 27.44
CA GLU A 801 -19.76 26.15 26.13
C GLU A 801 -18.27 26.16 25.77
N ALA A 802 -17.41 26.28 26.77
CA ALA A 802 -15.97 26.18 26.61
C ALA A 802 -15.53 24.76 26.17
N ASP A 803 -16.20 23.70 26.61
CA ASP A 803 -15.93 22.33 26.14
C ASP A 803 -16.32 22.17 24.66
N ARG A 804 -17.46 22.76 24.26
CA ARG A 804 -17.89 22.82 22.85
C ARG A 804 -16.92 23.62 21.99
N ARG A 805 -16.32 24.69 22.53
CA ARG A 805 -15.28 25.47 21.84
C ARG A 805 -14.04 24.64 21.52
N LEU A 806 -13.58 23.80 22.45
CA LEU A 806 -12.47 22.88 22.19
C LEU A 806 -12.81 21.93 21.04
N ARG A 807 -14.01 21.32 21.04
CA ARG A 807 -14.45 20.46 19.93
C ARG A 807 -14.46 21.20 18.60
N ARG A 808 -15.03 22.41 18.53
CA ARG A 808 -15.03 23.20 17.29
C ARG A 808 -13.62 23.45 16.78
N ARG A 809 -12.66 23.72 17.67
CA ARG A 809 -11.26 23.94 17.29
C ARG A 809 -10.58 22.67 16.75
N ILE A 810 -10.88 21.52 17.34
CA ILE A 810 -10.42 20.21 16.84
C ILE A 810 -10.96 19.96 15.43
N GLU A 811 -12.24 20.20 15.19
CA GLU A 811 -12.85 20.02 13.86
C GLU A 811 -12.35 21.05 12.83
N GLU A 812 -12.17 22.30 13.24
CA GLU A 812 -11.60 23.36 12.40
C GLU A 812 -10.19 22.98 11.91
N ALA A 813 -9.31 22.48 12.79
CA ALA A 813 -7.98 22.05 12.42
C ALA A 813 -7.96 20.98 11.31
N ARG A 814 -8.99 20.11 11.25
CA ARG A 814 -9.11 19.03 10.25
C ARG A 814 -9.55 19.53 8.86
N GLN A 815 -10.09 20.74 8.76
CA GLN A 815 -10.58 21.29 7.49
C GLN A 815 -9.46 21.93 6.65
N TYR A 816 -8.32 22.25 7.28
CA TYR A 816 -7.20 22.93 6.64
C TYR A 816 -6.12 21.97 6.13
N ARG A 817 -5.35 22.46 5.15
CA ARG A 817 -4.26 21.73 4.47
C ARG A 817 -2.93 22.47 4.49
N ASP A 818 -2.92 23.77 4.82
CA ASP A 818 -1.68 24.51 5.04
C ASP A 818 -1.12 24.15 6.42
N PHE A 819 -0.14 23.25 6.42
CA PHE A 819 0.46 22.74 7.64
C PHE A 819 1.11 23.85 8.48
N THR A 820 1.93 24.69 7.84
CA THR A 820 2.80 25.64 8.52
C THR A 820 2.03 26.81 9.13
N LYS A 821 0.99 27.30 8.45
CA LYS A 821 0.24 28.49 8.90
C LYS A 821 -1.04 28.14 9.66
N GLN A 822 -1.79 27.14 9.23
CA GLN A 822 -3.15 26.92 9.77
C GLN A 822 -3.18 25.72 10.70
N VAL A 823 -2.79 24.54 10.22
CA VAL A 823 -2.90 23.30 11.00
C VAL A 823 -2.08 23.39 12.28
N LYS A 824 -0.82 23.84 12.17
CA LYS A 824 0.08 23.97 13.33
C LYS A 824 -0.45 24.96 14.37
N GLU A 825 -0.85 26.17 13.96
CA GLU A 825 -1.39 27.19 14.86
C GLU A 825 -2.68 26.72 15.54
N LEU A 826 -3.62 26.16 14.78
CA LEU A 826 -4.87 25.62 15.33
C LEU A 826 -4.61 24.44 16.30
N THR A 827 -3.62 23.59 16.02
CA THR A 827 -3.25 22.49 16.91
C THR A 827 -2.63 23.00 18.21
N HIS A 828 -1.84 24.08 18.15
CA HIS A 828 -1.31 24.74 19.35
C HIS A 828 -2.42 25.39 20.18
N ASP A 829 -3.42 26.00 19.52
CA ASP A 829 -4.63 26.47 20.21
C ASP A 829 -5.42 25.32 20.85
N VAL A 830 -5.54 24.18 20.17
CA VAL A 830 -6.13 22.96 20.73
C VAL A 830 -5.37 22.52 21.98
N HIS A 831 -4.03 22.55 21.97
CA HIS A 831 -3.21 22.23 23.15
C HIS A 831 -3.56 23.14 24.34
N HIS A 832 -3.63 24.45 24.12
CA HIS A 832 -3.96 25.41 25.18
C HIS A 832 -5.38 25.22 25.72
N LEU A 833 -6.37 25.08 24.83
CA LEU A 833 -7.77 24.84 25.21
C LEU A 833 -7.92 23.48 25.92
N PHE A 834 -7.21 22.45 25.48
CA PHE A 834 -7.21 21.14 26.11
C PHE A 834 -6.79 21.24 27.58
N ASN A 835 -5.70 21.96 27.89
CA ASN A 835 -5.23 22.12 29.27
C ASN A 835 -6.21 22.91 30.16
N GLN A 836 -7.07 23.73 29.56
CA GLN A 836 -8.16 24.40 30.27
C GLN A 836 -9.39 23.52 30.45
N ARG A 837 -9.67 22.57 29.55
CA ARG A 837 -10.90 21.75 29.62
C ARG A 837 -10.69 20.38 30.25
N VAL A 838 -9.46 19.87 30.14
CA VAL A 838 -8.98 18.58 30.64
C VAL A 838 -9.96 17.43 30.30
N PRO A 839 -10.24 17.14 29.01
CA PRO A 839 -11.08 15.99 28.64
C PRO A 839 -10.56 14.66 29.20
N PHE A 840 -9.24 14.53 29.30
CA PHE A 840 -8.54 13.51 30.09
C PHE A 840 -7.36 14.17 30.80
N ILE A 841 -6.81 13.52 31.81
CA ILE A 841 -5.63 14.02 32.52
C ILE A 841 -4.38 13.39 31.87
N PRO A 842 -3.55 14.16 31.14
CA PRO A 842 -2.32 13.62 30.56
C PRO A 842 -1.33 13.30 31.68
N LEU A 843 -0.63 12.18 31.63
CA LEU A 843 0.31 11.77 32.69
C LEU A 843 1.76 11.88 32.20
N TRP A 844 2.19 10.98 31.33
CA TRP A 844 3.55 10.89 30.84
C TRP A 844 3.62 10.17 29.50
N GLN A 845 4.74 10.32 28.82
CA GLN A 845 5.14 9.51 27.69
C GLN A 845 6.34 8.67 28.11
N LEU A 846 6.17 7.35 28.09
CA LEU A 846 7.25 6.42 28.39
C LEU A 846 8.04 6.12 27.12
N ASP A 847 9.36 6.17 27.18
CA ASP A 847 10.25 5.62 26.15
C ASP A 847 9.92 4.15 25.87
N ARG A 848 9.94 3.77 24.59
CA ARG A 848 9.69 2.40 24.12
C ARG A 848 11.01 1.77 23.74
N TYR A 849 11.45 0.78 24.52
CA TYR A 849 12.76 0.14 24.37
C TYR A 849 12.69 -1.05 23.43
N MET A 850 13.53 -1.04 22.40
CA MET A 850 13.69 -2.12 21.43
C MET A 850 14.93 -2.93 21.79
N VAL A 851 14.74 -4.18 22.21
CA VAL A 851 15.86 -5.10 22.43
C VAL A 851 16.02 -5.98 21.21
N VAL A 852 17.19 -5.92 20.57
CA VAL A 852 17.44 -6.56 19.28
C VAL A 852 18.74 -7.34 19.30
N HIS A 853 18.70 -8.59 18.84
CA HIS A 853 19.88 -9.42 18.69
C HIS A 853 20.81 -8.87 17.63
N LYS A 854 22.12 -8.99 17.85
CA LYS A 854 23.14 -8.40 16.95
C LYS A 854 23.08 -8.95 15.54
N ASP A 855 22.70 -10.22 15.40
CA ASP A 855 22.53 -10.94 14.14
C ASP A 855 21.23 -10.63 13.38
N LEU A 856 20.30 -9.87 13.99
CA LEU A 856 19.09 -9.43 13.31
C LEU A 856 19.36 -8.12 12.55
N HIS A 857 19.31 -8.22 11.22
CA HIS A 857 19.45 -7.12 10.29
C HIS A 857 18.09 -6.72 9.70
N LEU A 858 17.78 -5.43 9.80
CA LEU A 858 16.46 -4.88 9.48
C LEU A 858 16.53 -4.07 8.18
N TYR A 859 15.49 -4.18 7.36
CA TYR A 859 15.40 -3.47 6.08
C TYR A 859 13.97 -3.04 5.84
N PHE A 860 13.78 -1.81 5.33
CA PHE A 860 12.45 -1.36 4.93
C PHE A 860 12.14 -1.72 3.50
N ASP A 861 12.87 -1.20 2.50
CA ASP A 861 12.59 -1.37 1.07
C ASP A 861 13.82 -1.57 0.19
N ASN A 862 15.00 -1.16 0.66
CA ASN A 862 16.26 -1.41 -0.02
C ASN A 862 17.13 -2.39 0.78
N PRO A 863 17.43 -3.58 0.26
CA PRO A 863 18.27 -4.55 0.96
C PRO A 863 19.75 -4.14 1.07
N ALA A 864 20.16 -3.05 0.41
CA ALA A 864 21.48 -2.46 0.55
C ALA A 864 21.58 -1.37 1.64
N SER A 865 20.45 -0.99 2.25
CA SER A 865 20.38 0.06 3.27
C SER A 865 19.77 -0.52 4.53
N GLU A 866 20.63 -1.01 5.42
CA GLU A 866 20.21 -1.51 6.73
C GLU A 866 19.61 -0.38 7.58
N VAL A 867 18.53 -0.71 8.28
CA VAL A 867 17.77 0.18 9.14
C VAL A 867 18.12 -0.12 10.58
N LYS A 868 18.26 0.92 11.40
CA LYS A 868 18.48 0.73 12.83
C LYS A 868 17.18 0.43 13.57
N ALA A 869 17.26 -0.29 14.68
CA ALA A 869 16.08 -0.63 15.47
C ALA A 869 15.37 0.59 16.08
N GLU A 870 16.09 1.68 16.39
CA GLU A 870 15.51 2.96 16.85
C GLU A 870 14.52 3.57 15.83
N GLN A 871 14.71 3.29 14.53
CA GLN A 871 13.85 3.81 13.46
C GLN A 871 12.58 2.99 13.27
N LEU A 872 12.46 1.81 13.90
CA LEU A 872 11.23 1.05 13.84
C LEU A 872 10.14 1.76 14.65
N ASP A 873 8.94 1.84 14.09
CA ASP A 873 7.78 2.34 14.80
C ASP A 873 7.18 1.22 15.66
N PRO A 874 7.14 1.36 16.99
CA PRO A 874 6.62 0.33 17.87
C PRO A 874 5.13 -0.01 17.66
N ALA A 875 4.35 0.86 17.02
CA ALA A 875 2.96 0.58 16.66
C ALA A 875 2.84 -0.35 15.44
N VAL A 876 3.83 -0.33 14.53
CA VAL A 876 3.88 -1.12 13.29
C VAL A 876 5.27 -1.74 13.10
N ILE A 877 5.72 -2.47 14.14
CA ILE A 877 7.11 -2.94 14.29
C ILE A 877 7.61 -3.78 13.11
N PHE A 878 6.72 -4.52 12.46
CA PHE A 878 7.04 -5.42 11.34
C PHE A 878 7.04 -4.73 9.97
N THR A 879 7.23 -3.41 9.93
CA THR A 879 7.45 -2.70 8.67
C THR A 879 8.71 -3.24 7.97
N GLY A 880 8.54 -3.76 6.75
CA GLY A 880 9.64 -4.34 5.98
C GLY A 880 10.08 -5.75 6.40
N VAL A 881 9.34 -6.42 7.29
CA VAL A 881 9.69 -7.75 7.84
C VAL A 881 9.97 -8.79 6.76
N GLU A 882 9.40 -8.64 5.56
CA GLU A 882 9.63 -9.56 4.44
C GLU A 882 11.11 -9.61 4.00
N MET A 883 11.86 -8.55 4.27
CA MET A 883 13.29 -8.43 3.94
C MET A 883 14.19 -8.47 5.16
N TRP A 884 13.71 -8.81 6.35
CA TRP A 884 14.61 -8.94 7.50
C TRP A 884 15.49 -10.19 7.35
N LYS A 885 16.71 -10.14 7.89
CA LYS A 885 17.67 -11.26 7.87
C LYS A 885 18.16 -11.54 9.28
N LEU A 886 18.31 -12.82 9.59
CA LEU A 886 18.98 -13.31 10.80
C LEU A 886 20.25 -14.02 10.37
N GLU A 887 21.45 -13.46 10.54
CA GLU A 887 22.69 -14.02 9.96
C GLU A 887 23.52 -14.90 10.88
#